data_AF-A0A5N7CPD6-F1
#
_entry.id   AF-A0A5N7CPD6-F1
#
_cell.length_a   1.000
_cell.length_b   1.000
_cell.length_c   1.000
_cell.angle_alpha   90.00
_cell.angle_beta   90.00
_cell.angle_gamma   90.00
#
_symmetry.space_group_name_H-M   'P 1'
#
loop_
_entity.id
_entity.type
_entity.pdbx_description
1 polymer ?
#
loop_
_entity_poly.entity_id
_entity_poly.type
_entity_poly.pdbx_seq_one_letter_code
_entity_poly.pdbx_strand_id
1 'polypeptide(L)'
;MRINTLSLFSLVSLVPTLAVASLSGSVGPLTSASTKAATKTCNVLDYGAKADKSTDLGPPLASAFADCKSGGLVKIPSGDYAMKTWVKLANGKAWALQLDGTIYRTGTDGGNMIMVEHTSDFELFSSTSSGAMQGLGYEFHKDNKWSGPRLLRLWDVTDFSVHDIILVDAPTFHFSLDTTTNGEVYNMAVRGGNHGGLDGVDVWSTNIWIHDVEVTNKDECITVKSPSKNILIENIYCNRSGGCGMGSLGKDTDISDITYRNIYTWNSNNMMFIKSNGGSGSAKNLLFENFIGHGNAYSFDIDSYWTSMHSQGGEGVELSNVTVRNWKGTEANGANRGPIKIVCPDSAPCYDITIEDFAMWTEDSSRPRQWYSCRNAYGSGFCLKSGSSHTVYAATTSTVSSAPSGYSAATMASDLKTDFGITASIPIPTIPTTFYPGATPYSALMANSGSGAAKVRAVVASSEPTTVAEEATSTTAERETPTSSPVPAVATEQRSAEVGACPFGNDMSAPTGVIQLDPWLEPFREVLKQRFNFIEGWVKTINEAEGGLEKFSKGYERFGLNVQPNGEIVYREWAPNAVEAQLVGDFNNWDVTTHPMAKNDFGVWEITVPAKDGAPAIPHGSKIKITMVTPSGERIYRIPAWIKRVVQDLDVSPTYESVFWNPPIEKQYKFQHTHPKKPESLRIYEAHVGISSPETKVATYKEFTANMLPRIKYLGYNAIQLMAIMEHAYYASFGYQVNNFFAASSRYGTPEDLKELVDTAHSMGLVVLLDVVHSHASKNVLDGLNMFDGTDHLYFHGGGKGRHELWDSRLFNYGNHEVLRFLLSNLRFWMDEYGFDGFRFDGVTSMLYTHHGIGTRHGEKTIAYAESHDQALVGDKTLMMWLCDKEMYTHMSVLTEFTPVIERGMALHKMIRLVTHSLGGEGYLNFEGNEFGHPEWLDFPREGNNNSFWYARRQLNLTEDHLLRYKFLNEFDRAVQLTEEKYGWLHSPQAYISLKNETDKVLVFERAGLLWIFNFHPTNSFTDYRVGVEKAGTYRIVLDTDDPAFGGLKRNIKETRFFTTDFAWNGRSNFLQVYIPTRTALVLALEETL
;
A
#
# COMPACT_ATOMS: atom_id res chain seq x y z
N MET A 1 48.16 25.52 -9.76
CA MET A 1 47.52 26.02 -8.52
C MET A 1 46.48 24.98 -8.11
N ARG A 2 46.54 24.49 -6.87
CA ARG A 2 45.87 23.27 -6.39
C ARG A 2 44.35 23.44 -6.23
N ILE A 3 43.65 22.32 -6.48
CA ILE A 3 42.22 22.05 -6.37
C ILE A 3 41.76 22.13 -4.90
N ASN A 4 40.53 22.60 -4.66
CA ASN A 4 39.66 22.08 -3.61
C ASN A 4 38.18 22.26 -4.00
N THR A 5 37.51 21.12 -4.10
CA THR A 5 36.08 20.85 -4.22
C THR A 5 35.32 21.17 -2.93
N LEU A 6 34.08 21.68 -3.00
CA LEU A 6 32.94 21.22 -2.18
C LEU A 6 31.59 21.85 -2.60
N SER A 7 30.55 20.99 -2.53
CA SER A 7 29.13 21.28 -2.29
C SER A 7 28.23 21.75 -3.44
N LEU A 8 27.77 20.76 -4.23
CA LEU A 8 26.42 20.75 -4.82
C LEU A 8 25.71 19.50 -4.27
N PHE A 9 24.56 19.65 -3.60
CA PHE A 9 23.43 18.71 -3.56
C PHE A 9 22.49 19.12 -2.40
N SER A 10 21.28 19.58 -2.74
CA SER A 10 20.10 19.59 -1.86
C SER A 10 18.85 19.86 -2.71
N LEU A 11 17.74 19.23 -2.31
CA LEU A 11 16.34 19.35 -2.78
C LEU A 11 15.84 18.31 -3.80
N VAL A 12 15.61 17.11 -3.24
CA VAL A 12 14.49 16.21 -3.51
C VAL A 12 13.28 16.74 -2.71
N SER A 13 12.12 16.90 -3.32
CA SER A 13 10.87 17.34 -2.67
C SER A 13 9.90 16.18 -2.50
N LEU A 14 9.25 16.15 -1.33
CA LEU A 14 8.53 15.04 -0.69
C LEU A 14 7.17 14.68 -1.31
N VAL A 15 7.02 13.41 -1.68
CA VAL A 15 5.81 12.59 -1.44
C VAL A 15 6.03 11.92 -0.07
N PRO A 16 5.02 11.52 0.73
CA PRO A 16 5.26 10.74 1.96
C PRO A 16 5.78 9.34 1.61
N THR A 17 7.05 9.28 1.23
CA THR A 17 7.92 8.12 1.34
C THR A 17 8.19 7.88 2.82
N LEU A 18 8.28 6.59 3.20
CA LEU A 18 8.56 6.03 4.54
C LEU A 18 7.28 5.79 5.36
N ALA A 19 6.94 4.58 5.81
CA ALA A 19 7.84 3.61 6.42
C ALA A 19 7.32 2.17 6.32
N VAL A 20 8.14 1.31 5.70
CA VAL A 20 8.48 -0.03 6.22
C VAL A 20 9.98 -0.04 6.58
N ALA A 21 10.60 1.13 6.80
CA ALA A 21 12.04 1.28 6.98
C ALA A 21 12.55 0.98 8.41
N SER A 22 11.68 0.60 9.36
CA SER A 22 12.07 0.34 10.75
C SER A 22 11.81 -1.08 11.23
N LEU A 23 11.22 -1.97 10.42
CA LEU A 23 11.15 -3.39 10.75
C LEU A 23 12.15 -4.14 9.86
N SER A 24 12.84 -5.11 10.43
CA SER A 24 13.81 -5.95 9.70
C SER A 24 13.17 -7.21 9.08
N GLY A 25 11.88 -7.47 9.33
CA GLY A 25 11.14 -8.64 8.85
C GLY A 25 9.73 -8.70 9.43
N SER A 26 9.07 -9.87 9.35
CA SER A 26 7.75 -10.10 9.94
C SER A 26 7.78 -10.02 11.47
N VAL A 27 6.64 -9.64 12.06
CA VAL A 27 6.38 -9.65 13.50
C VAL A 27 5.12 -10.47 13.78
N GLY A 28 4.93 -10.91 15.02
CA GLY A 28 3.77 -11.71 15.41
C GLY A 28 4.05 -13.22 15.49
N PRO A 29 3.07 -14.01 15.94
CA PRO A 29 3.19 -15.46 16.07
C PRO A 29 3.24 -16.17 14.70
N LEU A 30 3.97 -17.28 14.63
CA LEU A 30 4.08 -18.11 13.41
C LEU A 30 2.85 -18.98 13.17
N THR A 31 2.08 -19.28 14.22
CA THR A 31 0.84 -20.05 14.14
C THR A 31 -0.29 -19.36 14.90
N SER A 32 -1.51 -19.44 14.37
CA SER A 32 -2.67 -18.78 14.96
C SER A 32 -3.12 -19.41 16.28
N ALA A 33 -3.72 -18.62 17.18
CA ALA A 33 -4.41 -19.12 18.38
C ALA A 33 -5.38 -20.27 18.07
N SER A 34 -6.07 -20.23 16.93
CA SER A 34 -6.99 -21.31 16.51
C SER A 34 -6.26 -22.63 16.21
N THR A 35 -5.09 -22.57 15.59
CA THR A 35 -4.22 -23.72 15.34
C THR A 35 -3.72 -24.30 16.65
N LYS A 36 -3.33 -23.44 17.59
CA LYS A 36 -2.85 -23.83 18.92
C LYS A 36 -3.98 -24.49 19.74
N ALA A 37 -5.18 -23.91 19.70
CA ALA A 37 -6.37 -24.44 20.35
C ALA A 37 -6.78 -25.82 19.81
N ALA A 38 -6.64 -26.04 18.50
CA ALA A 38 -6.94 -27.31 17.84
C ALA A 38 -6.01 -28.44 18.30
N THR A 39 -4.77 -28.14 18.68
CA THR A 39 -3.85 -29.14 19.28
C THR A 39 -4.35 -29.56 20.66
N LYS A 40 -4.56 -28.58 21.55
CA LYS A 40 -5.06 -28.81 22.91
C LYS A 40 -5.53 -27.48 23.49
N THR A 41 -6.67 -27.49 24.18
CA THR A 41 -7.11 -26.35 25.00
C THR A 41 -7.07 -26.75 26.47
N CYS A 42 -6.25 -26.05 27.26
CA CYS A 42 -6.12 -26.22 28.70
C CYS A 42 -6.87 -25.09 29.40
N ASN A 43 -8.13 -25.33 29.75
CA ASN A 43 -8.94 -24.37 30.50
C ASN A 43 -8.54 -24.42 31.98
N VAL A 44 -8.12 -23.30 32.57
CA VAL A 44 -7.64 -23.24 33.97
C VAL A 44 -8.65 -23.76 34.99
N LEU A 45 -9.95 -23.77 34.67
CA LEU A 45 -10.99 -24.35 35.52
C LEU A 45 -10.82 -25.87 35.71
N ASP A 46 -10.33 -26.57 34.67
CA ASP A 46 -10.05 -28.01 34.72
C ASP A 46 -8.82 -28.33 35.60
N TYR A 47 -8.01 -27.32 35.90
CA TYR A 47 -6.83 -27.39 36.76
C TYR A 47 -7.10 -26.80 38.16
N GLY A 48 -8.37 -26.53 38.50
CA GLY A 48 -8.79 -26.12 39.83
C GLY A 48 -8.94 -24.61 40.06
N ALA A 49 -8.81 -23.78 39.01
CA ALA A 49 -9.13 -22.35 39.11
C ALA A 49 -10.63 -22.13 39.36
N LYS A 50 -10.98 -21.01 40.01
CA LYS A 50 -12.36 -20.58 40.19
C LYS A 50 -12.48 -19.07 39.98
N ALA A 51 -13.50 -18.66 39.24
CA ALA A 51 -13.85 -17.26 39.03
C ALA A 51 -14.65 -16.70 40.23
N ASP A 52 -14.09 -16.80 41.45
CA ASP A 52 -14.73 -16.39 42.70
C ASP A 52 -13.97 -15.25 43.43
N LYS A 53 -12.94 -14.68 42.78
CA LYS A 53 -12.08 -13.62 43.32
C LYS A 53 -11.39 -13.97 44.66
N SER A 54 -11.29 -15.24 45.01
CA SER A 54 -10.72 -15.71 46.28
C SER A 54 -9.76 -16.89 46.13
N THR A 55 -10.07 -17.83 45.23
CA THR A 55 -9.24 -18.98 44.88
C THR A 55 -8.05 -18.53 44.04
N ASP A 56 -6.85 -18.96 44.42
CA ASP A 56 -5.61 -18.58 43.74
C ASP A 56 -5.48 -19.20 42.34
N LEU A 57 -5.41 -18.36 41.31
CA LEU A 57 -5.22 -18.73 39.91
C LEU A 57 -3.80 -19.22 39.60
N GLY A 58 -2.80 -18.84 40.40
CA GLY A 58 -1.39 -19.12 40.12
C GLY A 58 -1.08 -20.60 39.84
N PRO A 59 -1.32 -21.51 40.80
CA PRO A 59 -1.06 -22.94 40.60
C PRO A 59 -1.85 -23.56 39.44
N PRO A 60 -3.18 -23.34 39.30
CA PRO A 60 -3.93 -23.81 38.13
C PRO A 60 -3.40 -23.31 36.78
N LEU A 61 -2.99 -22.04 36.69
CA LEU A 61 -2.44 -21.47 35.47
C LEU A 61 -1.08 -22.10 35.10
N ALA A 62 -0.22 -22.32 36.10
CA ALA A 62 1.06 -23.01 35.89
C ALA A 62 0.86 -24.46 35.43
N SER A 63 -0.12 -25.18 36.01
CA SER A 63 -0.45 -26.55 35.59
C SER A 63 -1.06 -26.60 34.18
N ALA A 64 -2.00 -25.71 33.87
CA ALA A 64 -2.58 -25.61 32.53
C ALA A 64 -1.52 -25.29 31.46
N PHE A 65 -0.59 -24.38 31.78
CA PHE A 65 0.55 -24.09 30.92
C PHE A 65 1.47 -25.30 30.75
N ALA A 66 1.85 -26.00 31.83
CA ALA A 66 2.71 -27.18 31.72
C ALA A 66 2.15 -28.25 30.75
N ASP A 67 0.82 -28.34 30.69
CA ASP A 67 0.05 -29.24 29.85
C ASP A 67 -0.14 -28.79 28.39
N CYS A 68 -0.06 -27.48 28.12
CA CYS A 68 -0.31 -26.88 26.80
C CYS A 68 0.88 -26.13 26.20
N LYS A 69 2.01 -26.02 26.90
CA LYS A 69 3.18 -25.24 26.46
C LYS A 69 3.82 -25.69 25.14
N SER A 70 3.44 -26.87 24.63
CA SER A 70 3.92 -27.44 23.37
C SER A 70 2.76 -27.56 22.38
N GLY A 71 2.42 -26.47 21.70
CA GLY A 71 1.40 -26.48 20.65
C GLY A 71 -0.02 -26.06 21.07
N GLY A 72 -0.30 -25.83 22.36
CA GLY A 72 -1.66 -25.69 22.91
C GLY A 72 -2.10 -24.28 23.27
N LEU A 73 -3.39 -24.10 23.54
CA LEU A 73 -3.99 -22.87 24.07
C LEU A 73 -4.33 -23.03 25.56
N VAL A 74 -3.83 -22.13 26.40
CA VAL A 74 -4.23 -21.98 27.80
C VAL A 74 -5.36 -20.95 27.85
N LYS A 75 -6.50 -21.31 28.43
CA LYS A 75 -7.68 -20.43 28.51
C LYS A 75 -7.97 -20.03 29.95
N ILE A 76 -8.07 -18.73 30.19
CA ILE A 76 -8.65 -18.10 31.38
C ILE A 76 -10.00 -17.51 30.94
N PRO A 77 -11.13 -18.22 31.16
CA PRO A 77 -12.46 -17.76 30.75
C PRO A 77 -12.87 -16.44 31.44
N SER A 78 -13.98 -15.85 30.98
CA SER A 78 -14.56 -14.67 31.63
C SER A 78 -14.93 -14.95 33.09
N GLY A 79 -14.63 -13.99 33.97
CA GLY A 79 -14.85 -14.08 35.40
C GLY A 79 -13.81 -13.30 36.20
N ASP A 80 -14.02 -13.18 37.52
CA ASP A 80 -13.09 -12.53 38.44
C ASP A 80 -12.20 -13.58 39.13
N TYR A 81 -10.88 -13.51 38.91
CA TYR A 81 -9.91 -14.45 39.46
C TYR A 81 -8.97 -13.77 40.44
N ALA A 82 -8.72 -14.37 41.60
CA ALA A 82 -7.65 -13.91 42.48
C ALA A 82 -6.31 -14.53 42.05
N MET A 83 -5.22 -13.78 42.14
CA MET A 83 -3.86 -14.29 41.95
C MET A 83 -3.02 -13.92 43.17
N LYS A 84 -2.79 -14.91 44.04
CA LYS A 84 -1.93 -14.81 45.22
C LYS A 84 -0.51 -15.28 44.89
N THR A 85 -0.37 -16.33 44.09
CA THR A 85 0.93 -16.78 43.59
C THR A 85 1.10 -16.35 42.14
N TRP A 86 2.15 -15.59 41.85
CA TRP A 86 2.49 -15.21 40.48
C TRP A 86 3.12 -16.38 39.72
N VAL A 87 3.13 -16.30 38.38
CA VAL A 87 3.58 -17.41 37.53
C VAL A 87 4.71 -17.02 36.59
N LYS A 88 5.60 -18.00 36.39
CA LYS A 88 6.65 -18.00 35.38
C LYS A 88 6.36 -19.12 34.39
N LEU A 89 6.09 -18.76 33.14
CA LEU A 89 5.70 -19.63 32.05
C LEU A 89 6.89 -19.74 31.09
N ALA A 90 7.71 -20.78 31.30
CA ALA A 90 9.01 -20.91 30.63
C ALA A 90 9.03 -22.03 29.59
N ASN A 91 9.84 -21.87 28.54
CA ASN A 91 10.13 -22.90 27.54
C ASN A 91 8.89 -23.35 26.74
N GLY A 92 8.02 -22.41 26.39
CA GLY A 92 6.86 -22.66 25.54
C GLY A 92 7.22 -22.62 24.05
N LYS A 93 6.50 -23.39 23.23
CA LYS A 93 6.64 -23.39 21.78
C LYS A 93 5.28 -23.55 21.12
N ALA A 94 4.96 -22.63 20.20
CA ALA A 94 3.69 -22.63 19.47
C ALA A 94 2.48 -22.69 20.40
N TRP A 95 2.38 -21.78 21.36
CA TRP A 95 1.31 -21.81 22.37
C TRP A 95 0.65 -20.44 22.55
N ALA A 96 -0.57 -20.42 23.08
CA ALA A 96 -1.33 -19.19 23.29
C ALA A 96 -1.91 -19.11 24.70
N LEU A 97 -2.06 -17.88 25.21
CA LEU A 97 -2.79 -17.57 26.44
C LEU A 97 -3.99 -16.70 26.10
N GLN A 98 -5.20 -17.28 26.15
CA GLN A 98 -6.45 -16.55 26.01
C GLN A 98 -6.91 -16.05 27.39
N LEU A 99 -6.86 -14.74 27.61
CA LEU A 99 -7.30 -14.05 28.81
C LEU A 99 -8.65 -13.34 28.56
N ASP A 100 -9.76 -13.99 28.89
CA ASP A 100 -11.09 -13.36 28.82
C ASP A 100 -11.60 -12.87 30.19
N GLY A 101 -10.95 -13.29 31.28
CA GLY A 101 -11.28 -12.90 32.65
C GLY A 101 -10.50 -11.69 33.16
N THR A 102 -10.87 -11.22 34.34
CA THR A 102 -10.09 -10.22 35.09
C THR A 102 -9.32 -10.89 36.22
N ILE A 103 -8.00 -10.73 36.22
CA ILE A 103 -7.10 -11.22 37.28
C ILE A 103 -6.85 -10.10 38.28
N TYR A 104 -7.19 -10.31 39.55
CA TYR A 104 -6.91 -9.39 40.65
C TYR A 104 -5.73 -9.90 41.47
N ARG A 105 -4.70 -9.08 41.64
CA ARG A 105 -3.60 -9.39 42.54
C ARG A 105 -4.10 -9.41 43.99
N THR A 106 -3.86 -10.50 44.73
CA THR A 106 -4.20 -10.60 46.16
C THR A 106 -3.02 -10.95 47.05
N GLY A 107 -1.88 -11.29 46.48
CA GLY A 107 -0.62 -11.50 47.20
C GLY A 107 0.27 -10.25 47.20
N THR A 108 1.25 -10.24 48.09
CA THR A 108 2.16 -9.09 48.28
C THR A 108 3.57 -9.33 47.77
N ASP A 109 3.87 -10.53 47.26
CA ASP A 109 5.19 -10.86 46.72
C ASP A 109 5.51 -10.00 45.49
N GLY A 110 6.76 -9.56 45.40
CA GLY A 110 7.29 -8.81 44.25
C GLY A 110 7.60 -9.70 43.04
N GLY A 111 8.17 -9.12 41.99
CA GLY A 111 8.49 -9.83 40.75
C GLY A 111 7.56 -9.42 39.61
N ASN A 112 6.72 -10.36 39.13
CA ASN A 112 5.71 -10.13 38.09
C ASN A 112 4.38 -10.78 38.53
N MET A 113 3.25 -10.54 37.86
CA MET A 113 2.07 -11.40 37.98
C MET A 113 2.17 -12.56 36.99
N ILE A 114 2.47 -12.25 35.72
CA ILE A 114 2.77 -13.22 34.68
C ILE A 114 4.10 -12.86 34.04
N MET A 115 5.03 -13.80 34.06
CA MET A 115 6.27 -13.73 33.30
C MET A 115 6.30 -14.88 32.28
N VAL A 116 6.47 -14.56 31.01
CA VAL A 116 6.71 -15.56 29.96
C VAL A 116 8.18 -15.47 29.58
N GLU A 117 8.87 -16.60 29.55
CA GLU A 117 10.29 -16.63 29.23
C GLU A 117 10.70 -17.78 28.31
N HIS A 118 11.78 -17.56 27.54
CA HIS A 118 12.39 -18.58 26.68
C HIS A 118 11.35 -19.26 25.78
N THR A 119 10.51 -18.47 25.12
CA THR A 119 9.32 -18.94 24.41
C THR A 119 9.38 -18.54 22.94
N SER A 120 8.84 -19.38 22.04
CA SER A 120 8.72 -19.06 20.61
C SER A 120 7.31 -19.32 20.09
N ASP A 121 6.87 -18.54 19.10
CA ASP A 121 5.54 -18.64 18.49
C ASP A 121 4.41 -18.52 19.54
N PHE A 122 4.30 -17.33 20.12
CA PHE A 122 3.46 -17.05 21.29
C PHE A 122 2.39 -16.00 21.04
N GLU A 123 1.20 -16.20 21.58
CA GLU A 123 0.10 -15.23 21.46
C GLU A 123 -0.61 -15.06 22.81
N LEU A 124 -0.67 -13.83 23.34
CA LEU A 124 -1.49 -13.47 24.49
C LEU A 124 -2.59 -12.52 24.05
N PHE A 125 -3.84 -12.94 24.21
CA PHE A 125 -4.97 -12.16 23.72
C PHE A 125 -6.21 -12.27 24.59
N SER A 126 -7.13 -11.31 24.46
CA SER A 126 -8.52 -11.48 24.91
C SER A 126 -9.44 -11.61 23.72
N SER A 127 -10.26 -12.66 23.68
CA SER A 127 -11.28 -12.81 22.63
C SER A 127 -12.44 -11.83 22.77
N THR A 128 -12.52 -11.14 23.91
CA THR A 128 -13.60 -10.20 24.27
C THR A 128 -13.10 -8.76 24.37
N SER A 129 -11.82 -8.51 24.06
CA SER A 129 -11.12 -7.22 24.30
C SER A 129 -11.34 -6.63 25.71
N SER A 130 -11.69 -7.48 26.67
CA SER A 130 -12.09 -7.10 28.04
C SER A 130 -11.27 -7.83 29.10
N GLY A 131 -10.39 -8.74 28.69
CA GLY A 131 -9.45 -9.41 29.56
C GLY A 131 -8.50 -8.43 30.24
N ALA A 132 -8.39 -8.51 31.56
CA ALA A 132 -7.68 -7.50 32.34
C ALA A 132 -6.80 -8.09 33.44
N MET A 133 -5.69 -7.42 33.73
CA MET A 133 -4.88 -7.64 34.93
C MET A 133 -4.94 -6.40 35.81
N GLN A 134 -5.46 -6.57 37.03
CA GLN A 134 -5.65 -5.55 38.04
C GLN A 134 -4.68 -5.79 39.19
N GLY A 135 -3.65 -4.94 39.27
CA GLY A 135 -2.54 -5.05 40.22
C GLY A 135 -2.86 -4.55 41.63
N LEU A 136 -3.91 -3.74 41.79
CA LEU A 136 -4.29 -3.07 43.05
C LEU A 136 -3.10 -2.31 43.68
N GLY A 137 -2.28 -1.65 42.86
CA GLY A 137 -1.13 -0.85 43.24
C GLY A 137 -1.41 0.14 44.37
N TYR A 138 -2.62 0.73 44.37
CA TYR A 138 -3.05 1.64 45.43
C TYR A 138 -2.95 1.05 46.86
N GLU A 139 -3.06 -0.27 47.02
CA GLU A 139 -2.92 -0.94 48.32
C GLU A 139 -1.48 -0.90 48.84
N PHE A 140 -0.50 -0.86 47.95
CA PHE A 140 0.91 -0.68 48.28
C PHE A 140 1.20 0.81 48.49
N HIS A 141 0.76 1.65 47.56
CA HIS A 141 1.11 3.07 47.51
C HIS A 141 0.48 3.88 48.65
N LYS A 142 -0.71 3.50 49.18
CA LYS A 142 -1.32 4.15 50.37
C LYS A 142 -0.45 4.05 51.63
N ASP A 143 0.41 3.04 51.70
CA ASP A 143 1.39 2.83 52.76
C ASP A 143 2.79 3.33 52.39
N ASN A 144 2.92 4.09 51.29
CA ASN A 144 4.20 4.54 50.71
C ASN A 144 5.16 3.37 50.36
N LYS A 145 4.62 2.22 49.94
CA LYS A 145 5.40 1.07 49.45
C LYS A 145 5.43 1.08 47.92
N TRP A 146 6.63 1.15 47.37
CA TRP A 146 6.88 1.23 45.92
C TRP A 146 7.55 -0.04 45.37
N SER A 147 7.60 -1.09 46.19
CA SER A 147 8.04 -2.42 45.80
C SER A 147 6.83 -3.33 45.65
N GLY A 148 6.82 -4.11 44.57
CA GLY A 148 5.71 -4.99 44.24
C GLY A 148 5.92 -5.66 42.88
N PRO A 149 4.94 -6.43 42.40
CA PRO A 149 5.02 -7.07 41.10
C PRO A 149 4.85 -6.07 39.96
N ARG A 150 5.50 -6.36 38.83
CA ARG A 150 5.06 -5.92 37.51
C ARG A 150 3.84 -6.72 37.09
N LEU A 151 3.01 -6.26 36.16
CA LEU A 151 1.89 -7.08 35.71
C LEU A 151 2.37 -8.14 34.71
N LEU A 152 2.98 -7.70 33.61
CA LEU A 152 3.41 -8.58 32.52
C LEU A 152 4.88 -8.36 32.17
N ARG A 153 5.62 -9.47 31.98
CA ARG A 153 6.97 -9.45 31.42
C ARG A 153 7.16 -10.55 30.40
N LEU A 154 7.66 -10.19 29.22
CA LEU A 154 8.22 -11.14 28.26
C LEU A 154 9.74 -11.05 28.30
N TRP A 155 10.41 -12.20 28.40
CA TRP A 155 11.87 -12.27 28.40
C TRP A 155 12.37 -13.36 27.47
N ASP A 156 13.21 -13.01 26.50
CA ASP A 156 13.73 -13.98 25.52
C ASP A 156 12.58 -14.73 24.82
N VAL A 157 11.68 -13.95 24.23
CA VAL A 157 10.51 -14.43 23.48
C VAL A 157 10.67 -14.07 22.01
N THR A 158 10.44 -15.03 21.11
CA THR A 158 10.49 -14.81 19.66
C THR A 158 9.15 -15.09 18.99
N ASP A 159 8.85 -14.33 17.94
CA ASP A 159 7.67 -14.51 17.08
C ASP A 159 6.39 -14.51 17.92
N PHE A 160 5.97 -13.32 18.36
CA PHE A 160 4.89 -13.22 19.32
C PHE A 160 3.96 -12.03 19.13
N SER A 161 2.75 -12.14 19.65
CA SER A 161 1.84 -11.01 19.81
C SER A 161 1.25 -10.91 21.22
N VAL A 162 0.98 -9.68 21.66
CA VAL A 162 0.20 -9.37 22.88
C VAL A 162 -0.85 -8.32 22.52
N HIS A 163 -2.13 -8.69 22.57
CA HIS A 163 -3.17 -7.77 22.12
C HIS A 163 -4.53 -7.93 22.78
N ASP A 164 -5.40 -6.93 22.61
CA ASP A 164 -6.77 -6.93 23.12
C ASP A 164 -6.87 -7.11 24.65
N ILE A 165 -5.84 -6.69 25.41
CA ILE A 165 -5.80 -6.81 26.87
C ILE A 165 -5.67 -5.46 27.57
N ILE A 166 -6.03 -5.46 28.86
CA ILE A 166 -6.03 -4.28 29.71
C ILE A 166 -5.13 -4.50 30.93
N LEU A 167 -4.24 -3.55 31.22
CA LEU A 167 -3.30 -3.61 32.35
C LEU A 167 -3.54 -2.43 33.28
N VAL A 168 -3.86 -2.69 34.56
CA VAL A 168 -4.38 -1.66 35.48
C VAL A 168 -3.69 -1.72 36.83
N ASP A 169 -3.32 -0.54 37.32
CA ASP A 169 -2.84 -0.26 38.67
C ASP A 169 -1.70 -1.18 39.10
N ALA A 170 -0.65 -1.24 38.28
CA ALA A 170 0.56 -1.97 38.65
C ALA A 170 1.17 -1.37 39.93
N PRO A 171 1.61 -2.19 40.90
CA PRO A 171 2.42 -1.70 42.02
C PRO A 171 3.75 -1.07 41.57
N THR A 172 4.26 -1.51 40.41
CA THR A 172 5.42 -0.95 39.70
C THR A 172 5.11 -0.84 38.20
N PHE A 173 5.79 -1.60 37.33
CA PHE A 173 5.65 -1.53 35.87
C PHE A 173 4.45 -2.34 35.36
N HIS A 174 3.77 -1.85 34.32
CA HIS A 174 2.67 -2.59 33.70
C HIS A 174 3.21 -3.66 32.76
N PHE A 175 4.01 -3.29 31.75
CA PHE A 175 4.51 -4.21 30.75
C PHE A 175 5.97 -3.96 30.37
N SER A 176 6.78 -5.03 30.33
CA SER A 176 8.15 -4.97 29.83
C SER A 176 8.48 -6.08 28.82
N LEU A 177 9.14 -5.69 27.74
CA LEU A 177 9.67 -6.55 26.67
C LEU A 177 11.21 -6.59 26.78
N ASP A 178 11.72 -7.73 27.23
CA ASP A 178 13.14 -7.95 27.52
C ASP A 178 13.78 -8.90 26.52
N THR A 179 14.70 -8.38 25.70
CA THR A 179 15.49 -9.20 24.76
C THR A 179 14.60 -10.06 23.86
N THR A 180 13.46 -9.51 23.43
CA THR A 180 12.49 -10.21 22.57
C THR A 180 12.75 -9.92 21.09
N THR A 181 12.19 -10.73 20.19
CA THR A 181 12.37 -10.55 18.73
C THR A 181 11.11 -10.91 17.93
N ASN A 182 10.84 -10.19 16.83
CA ASN A 182 9.68 -10.40 15.94
C ASN A 182 8.34 -10.28 16.67
N GLY A 183 8.19 -9.21 17.45
CA GLY A 183 7.07 -9.02 18.37
C GLY A 183 6.07 -7.97 17.91
N GLU A 184 4.79 -8.20 18.19
CA GLU A 184 3.70 -7.25 17.92
C GLU A 184 2.89 -6.97 19.21
N VAL A 185 2.61 -5.71 19.52
CA VAL A 185 1.80 -5.31 20.68
C VAL A 185 0.75 -4.32 20.24
N TYR A 186 -0.54 -4.65 20.39
CA TYR A 186 -1.60 -3.78 19.91
C TYR A 186 -2.93 -3.90 20.61
N ASN A 187 -3.85 -2.97 20.34
CA ASN A 187 -5.18 -2.94 20.96
C ASN A 187 -5.09 -3.08 22.49
N MET A 188 -4.34 -2.19 23.14
CA MET A 188 -4.07 -2.28 24.58
C MET A 188 -4.44 -0.99 25.29
N ALA A 189 -4.96 -1.12 26.52
CA ALA A 189 -5.14 0.01 27.42
C ALA A 189 -4.38 -0.23 28.74
N VAL A 190 -3.53 0.72 29.10
CA VAL A 190 -2.75 0.72 30.34
C VAL A 190 -3.19 1.88 31.24
N ARG A 191 -3.48 1.60 32.51
CA ARG A 191 -3.93 2.62 33.46
C ARG A 191 -3.35 2.44 34.86
N GLY A 192 -2.42 3.33 35.25
CA GLY A 192 -1.82 3.45 36.57
C GLY A 192 -2.08 4.80 37.24
N GLY A 193 -1.61 4.92 38.48
CA GLY A 193 -1.75 6.12 39.30
C GLY A 193 -0.77 7.24 38.91
N ASN A 194 -0.98 8.43 39.45
CA ASN A 194 -0.19 9.63 39.17
C ASN A 194 1.15 9.64 39.96
N HIS A 195 2.08 8.76 39.61
CA HIS A 195 3.40 8.70 40.23
C HIS A 195 4.45 8.05 39.33
N GLY A 196 5.73 8.39 39.52
CA GLY A 196 6.84 7.74 38.83
C GLY A 196 7.09 6.29 39.28
N GLY A 197 7.75 5.49 38.45
CA GLY A 197 7.97 4.06 38.60
C GLY A 197 6.78 3.18 38.18
N LEU A 198 5.80 3.77 37.49
CA LEU A 198 4.55 3.12 37.06
C LEU A 198 4.46 2.94 35.53
N ASP A 199 5.60 2.70 34.89
CA ASP A 199 5.80 2.72 33.44
C ASP A 199 4.79 1.83 32.70
N GLY A 200 4.41 2.28 31.50
CA GLY A 200 3.42 1.64 30.65
C GLY A 200 4.01 0.44 29.93
N VAL A 201 4.71 0.70 28.82
CA VAL A 201 5.40 -0.32 28.04
C VAL A 201 6.88 0.06 27.88
N ASP A 202 7.75 -0.73 28.49
CA ASP A 202 9.19 -0.64 28.26
C ASP A 202 9.65 -1.71 27.27
N VAL A 203 10.50 -1.33 26.32
CA VAL A 203 11.04 -2.26 25.31
C VAL A 203 12.55 -2.13 25.13
N TRP A 204 13.27 -3.23 25.32
CA TRP A 204 14.68 -3.39 24.88
C TRP A 204 14.79 -4.68 24.07
N SER A 205 14.60 -4.56 22.76
CA SER A 205 14.32 -5.72 21.89
C SER A 205 14.63 -5.40 20.42
N THR A 206 14.49 -6.40 19.54
CA THR A 206 14.76 -6.24 18.10
C THR A 206 13.55 -6.59 17.25
N ASN A 207 13.26 -5.83 16.20
CA ASN A 207 12.15 -6.09 15.28
C ASN A 207 10.79 -6.16 16.00
N ILE A 208 10.38 -5.03 16.58
CA ILE A 208 9.15 -4.94 17.38
C ILE A 208 8.23 -3.88 16.79
N TRP A 209 6.94 -4.22 16.67
CA TRP A 209 5.88 -3.29 16.29
C TRP A 209 4.93 -3.08 17.48
N ILE A 210 4.77 -1.83 17.92
CA ILE A 210 3.84 -1.45 18.99
C ILE A 210 2.87 -0.43 18.41
N HIS A 211 1.58 -0.75 18.35
CA HIS A 211 0.61 0.18 17.79
C HIS A 211 -0.76 0.12 18.47
N ASP A 212 -1.54 1.19 18.36
CA ASP A 212 -2.92 1.23 18.91
C ASP A 212 -2.95 0.95 20.42
N VAL A 213 -2.15 1.73 21.17
CA VAL A 213 -2.00 1.60 22.63
C VAL A 213 -2.34 2.92 23.33
N GLU A 214 -3.21 2.85 24.35
CA GLU A 214 -3.45 3.96 25.29
C GLU A 214 -2.69 3.72 26.60
N VAL A 215 -2.00 4.74 27.11
CA VAL A 215 -1.36 4.71 28.42
C VAL A 215 -1.76 5.93 29.26
N THR A 216 -2.14 5.66 30.51
CA THR A 216 -2.44 6.66 31.55
C THR A 216 -1.69 6.28 32.84
N ASN A 217 -0.64 6.98 33.27
CA ASN A 217 0.15 6.55 34.45
C ASN A 217 1.09 7.62 35.05
N LYS A 218 1.05 8.88 34.57
CA LYS A 218 2.02 9.97 34.87
C LYS A 218 3.52 9.60 34.83
N ASP A 219 3.86 8.44 34.30
CA ASP A 219 5.22 8.04 33.98
C ASP A 219 5.26 7.48 32.55
N GLU A 220 6.35 6.88 32.15
CA GLU A 220 6.60 6.47 30.77
C GLU A 220 5.41 5.82 30.06
N CYS A 221 5.10 6.32 28.86
CA CYS A 221 4.05 5.83 27.98
C CYS A 221 4.54 4.55 27.28
N ILE A 222 5.14 4.70 26.10
CA ILE A 222 5.94 3.68 25.43
C ILE A 222 7.39 4.18 25.41
N THR A 223 8.31 3.41 25.98
CA THR A 223 9.72 3.81 26.08
C THR A 223 10.67 2.74 25.54
N VAL A 224 11.57 3.18 24.67
CA VAL A 224 12.68 2.36 24.18
C VAL A 224 13.86 2.43 25.15
N LYS A 225 14.30 1.27 25.59
CA LYS A 225 15.49 1.04 26.43
C LYS A 225 16.61 0.41 25.59
N SER A 226 17.83 0.46 26.09
CA SER A 226 19.00 -0.14 25.42
C SER A 226 19.24 -1.58 25.89
N PRO A 227 19.61 -2.52 25.00
CA PRO A 227 19.76 -2.35 23.55
C PRO A 227 18.42 -2.47 22.80
N SER A 228 18.28 -1.77 21.66
CA SER A 228 17.08 -1.88 20.80
C SER A 228 17.38 -1.61 19.33
N LYS A 229 16.81 -2.42 18.43
CA LYS A 229 16.99 -2.23 16.98
C LYS A 229 15.71 -2.51 16.20
N ASN A 230 15.45 -1.73 15.14
CA ASN A 230 14.31 -1.97 14.26
C ASN A 230 12.98 -1.98 15.03
N ILE A 231 12.60 -0.85 15.63
CA ILE A 231 11.34 -0.74 16.37
C ILE A 231 10.45 0.31 15.72
N LEU A 232 9.20 -0.06 15.46
CA LEU A 232 8.15 0.81 14.96
C LEU A 232 7.08 1.00 16.05
N ILE A 233 6.85 2.25 16.45
CA ILE A 233 5.86 2.63 17.47
C ILE A 233 4.89 3.62 16.82
N GLU A 234 3.60 3.28 16.75
CA GLU A 234 2.64 4.15 16.07
C GLU A 234 1.21 4.13 16.59
N ASN A 235 0.45 5.21 16.36
CA ASN A 235 -0.91 5.38 16.89
C ASN A 235 -0.95 5.20 18.42
N ILE A 236 -0.22 6.06 19.14
CA ILE A 236 -0.10 5.97 20.60
C ILE A 236 -0.87 7.11 21.25
N TYR A 237 -1.71 6.76 22.23
CA TYR A 237 -2.47 7.69 23.03
C TYR A 237 -1.90 7.80 24.45
N CYS A 238 -1.02 8.78 24.68
CA CYS A 238 -0.50 9.10 26.00
C CYS A 238 -1.45 10.08 26.73
N ASN A 239 -2.44 9.54 27.42
CA ASN A 239 -3.52 10.27 28.09
C ASN A 239 -3.15 10.55 29.55
N ARG A 240 -2.63 11.75 29.86
CA ARG A 240 -2.08 12.10 31.19
C ARG A 240 -0.98 11.14 31.66
N SER A 241 -0.15 10.72 30.73
CA SER A 241 1.02 9.87 30.97
C SER A 241 2.27 10.73 31.25
N GLY A 242 3.38 10.10 31.57
CA GLY A 242 4.70 10.69 31.44
C GLY A 242 5.08 10.97 29.98
N GLY A 243 4.49 10.27 29.00
CA GLY A 243 4.79 10.45 27.58
C GLY A 243 5.84 9.47 27.06
N CYS A 244 6.08 9.48 25.75
CA CYS A 244 7.05 8.57 25.11
C CYS A 244 8.50 8.95 25.44
N GLY A 245 9.39 7.98 25.44
CA GLY A 245 10.77 8.25 25.82
C GLY A 245 11.81 7.29 25.27
N MET A 246 13.06 7.64 25.55
CA MET A 246 14.21 6.76 25.36
C MET A 246 15.15 6.90 26.55
N GLY A 247 15.43 5.77 27.21
CA GLY A 247 16.30 5.70 28.39
C GLY A 247 15.58 5.39 29.70
N SER A 248 16.19 5.55 30.86
CA SER A 248 17.51 6.17 31.10
C SER A 248 18.65 5.47 30.37
N LEU A 249 19.33 6.20 29.48
CA LEU A 249 20.48 5.68 28.73
C LEU A 249 21.74 5.69 29.59
N GLY A 250 22.58 4.66 29.42
CA GLY A 250 23.73 4.40 30.26
C GLY A 250 24.97 4.02 29.47
N LYS A 251 25.85 3.24 30.08
CA LYS A 251 27.02 2.70 29.40
C LYS A 251 26.60 1.69 28.33
N ASP A 252 27.38 1.64 27.27
CA ASP A 252 27.25 0.69 26.16
C ASP A 252 25.85 0.76 25.51
N THR A 253 25.30 1.97 25.40
CA THR A 253 24.03 2.20 24.73
C THR A 253 24.14 1.78 23.26
N ASP A 254 23.23 0.93 22.79
CA ASP A 254 23.17 0.44 21.41
C ASP A 254 21.71 0.47 20.94
N ILE A 255 21.29 1.63 20.44
CA ILE A 255 19.97 1.84 19.89
C ILE A 255 20.08 2.27 18.43
N SER A 256 19.37 1.59 17.53
CA SER A 256 19.27 2.05 16.15
C SER A 256 17.93 1.77 15.48
N ASP A 257 17.58 2.57 14.48
CA ASP A 257 16.47 2.30 13.56
C ASP A 257 15.12 2.26 14.27
N ILE A 258 14.79 3.37 14.95
CA ILE A 258 13.60 3.52 15.78
C ILE A 258 12.70 4.60 15.19
N THR A 259 11.42 4.27 14.97
CA THR A 259 10.40 5.22 14.52
C THR A 259 9.28 5.35 15.55
N TYR A 260 8.94 6.59 15.89
CA TYR A 260 7.67 6.95 16.53
C TYR A 260 6.83 7.77 15.56
N ARG A 261 5.60 7.34 15.31
CA ARG A 261 4.68 7.96 14.36
C ARG A 261 3.28 8.11 14.97
N ASN A 262 2.59 9.20 14.66
CA ASN A 262 1.19 9.41 15.10
C ASN A 262 1.07 9.28 16.63
N ILE A 263 1.83 10.10 17.35
CA ILE A 263 1.81 10.11 18.82
C ILE A 263 0.93 11.26 19.29
N TYR A 264 -0.12 10.93 20.04
CA TYR A 264 -1.01 11.90 20.65
C TYR A 264 -0.76 11.97 22.17
N THR A 265 -0.52 13.17 22.69
CA THR A 265 -0.32 13.38 24.12
C THR A 265 -1.25 14.44 24.70
N TRP A 266 -1.81 14.14 25.86
CA TRP A 266 -2.75 15.02 26.56
C TRP A 266 -2.34 15.23 28.01
N ASN A 267 -1.95 16.45 28.39
CA ASN A 267 -1.53 16.81 29.74
C ASN A 267 -0.43 15.87 30.32
N SER A 268 0.48 15.43 29.44
CA SER A 268 1.55 14.49 29.80
C SER A 268 2.80 15.22 30.30
N ASN A 269 3.72 14.50 30.96
CA ASN A 269 4.99 15.11 31.37
C ASN A 269 5.79 15.55 30.14
N ASN A 270 5.93 14.68 29.14
CA ASN A 270 6.60 14.97 27.90
C ASN A 270 5.82 14.46 26.67
N MET A 271 6.22 14.91 25.47
CA MET A 271 5.81 14.30 24.21
C MET A 271 6.83 13.23 23.80
N MET A 272 8.11 13.60 23.68
CA MET A 272 9.23 12.69 23.51
C MET A 272 10.40 13.16 24.37
N PHE A 273 10.94 12.27 25.22
CA PHE A 273 12.07 12.61 26.08
C PHE A 273 13.20 11.59 25.99
N ILE A 274 14.38 12.02 25.57
CA ILE A 274 15.59 11.21 25.57
C ILE A 274 16.49 11.65 26.72
N LYS A 275 16.73 10.76 27.68
CA LYS A 275 17.38 11.09 28.95
C LYS A 275 18.62 10.25 29.23
N SER A 276 19.73 10.91 29.56
CA SER A 276 20.96 10.29 30.04
C SER A 276 21.66 11.15 31.10
N ASN A 277 22.60 10.57 31.84
CA ASN A 277 23.46 11.27 32.79
C ASN A 277 24.83 10.58 32.82
N GLY A 278 25.74 11.02 31.95
CA GLY A 278 26.93 10.26 31.56
C GLY A 278 26.57 9.19 30.52
N GLY A 279 27.25 8.04 30.56
CA GLY A 279 27.05 6.92 29.64
C GLY A 279 28.13 6.83 28.54
N SER A 280 27.92 5.87 27.64
CA SER A 280 28.73 5.61 26.45
C SER A 280 27.89 4.90 25.40
N GLY A 281 28.38 4.81 24.16
CA GLY A 281 27.65 4.19 23.05
C GLY A 281 26.82 5.21 22.27
N SER A 282 25.83 4.74 21.52
CA SER A 282 25.08 5.55 20.56
C SER A 282 23.60 5.21 20.44
N ALA A 283 22.79 6.22 20.15
CA ALA A 283 21.43 6.08 19.62
C ALA A 283 21.34 6.77 18.25
N LYS A 284 21.02 6.02 17.19
CA LYS A 284 21.08 6.53 15.81
C LYS A 284 19.92 6.12 14.92
N ASN A 285 19.71 6.85 13.82
CA ASN A 285 18.63 6.59 12.85
C ASN A 285 17.26 6.63 13.54
N LEU A 286 16.91 7.79 14.09
CA LEU A 286 15.70 8.01 14.86
C LEU A 286 14.73 8.88 14.08
N LEU A 287 13.48 8.46 13.95
CA LEU A 287 12.41 9.24 13.33
C LEU A 287 11.28 9.50 14.33
N PHE A 288 10.94 10.78 14.52
CA PHE A 288 9.84 11.23 15.37
C PHE A 288 8.88 12.09 14.54
N GLU A 289 7.78 11.50 14.07
CA GLU A 289 6.87 12.17 13.14
C GLU A 289 5.38 12.17 13.56
N ASN A 290 4.66 13.19 13.10
CA ASN A 290 3.21 13.34 13.30
C ASN A 290 2.81 13.39 14.78
N PHE A 291 3.48 14.21 15.59
CA PHE A 291 3.13 14.37 16.99
C PHE A 291 2.06 15.44 17.18
N ILE A 292 1.03 15.15 17.99
CA ILE A 292 0.06 16.12 18.49
C ILE A 292 0.15 16.15 20.01
N GLY A 293 0.39 17.32 20.59
CA GLY A 293 0.47 17.47 22.05
C GLY A 293 -0.41 18.59 22.58
N HIS A 294 -0.99 18.42 23.77
CA HIS A 294 -1.77 19.45 24.45
C HIS A 294 -1.38 19.57 25.92
N GLY A 295 -1.07 20.79 26.38
CA GLY A 295 -0.81 21.09 27.79
C GLY A 295 0.35 20.29 28.41
N ASN A 296 1.28 19.79 27.60
CA ASN A 296 2.39 18.98 28.09
C ASN A 296 3.41 19.82 28.86
N ALA A 297 4.12 19.20 29.80
CA ALA A 297 5.13 19.92 30.58
C ALA A 297 6.43 20.12 29.79
N TYR A 298 6.79 19.16 28.94
CA TYR A 298 7.90 19.17 27.99
C TYR A 298 7.38 18.70 26.62
N SER A 299 7.98 19.15 25.52
CA SER A 299 7.61 18.69 24.18
C SER A 299 8.70 17.76 23.65
N PHE A 300 9.64 18.25 22.82
CA PHE A 300 10.81 17.50 22.38
C PHE A 300 12.03 17.88 23.23
N ASP A 301 12.49 16.96 24.08
CA ASP A 301 13.63 17.19 24.97
C ASP A 301 14.67 16.06 24.83
N ILE A 302 15.94 16.46 24.70
CA ILE A 302 17.13 15.61 24.81
C ILE A 302 17.95 16.23 25.94
N ASP A 303 18.06 15.53 27.06
CA ASP A 303 18.81 15.99 28.22
C ASP A 303 19.83 14.94 28.66
N SER A 304 21.08 15.14 28.25
CA SER A 304 22.20 14.28 28.63
C SER A 304 22.82 14.60 30.00
N TYR A 305 22.23 15.56 30.73
CA TYR A 305 22.60 15.92 32.09
C TYR A 305 21.42 15.74 33.05
N TRP A 306 20.54 14.77 32.78
CA TRP A 306 19.34 14.56 33.57
C TRP A 306 19.67 14.11 35.00
N THR A 307 19.73 15.04 35.94
CA THR A 307 20.21 14.76 37.31
C THR A 307 19.22 13.98 38.17
N SER A 308 17.95 13.86 37.73
CA SER A 308 16.96 13.01 38.39
C SER A 308 17.23 11.51 38.20
N MET A 309 18.16 11.12 37.33
CA MET A 309 18.74 9.77 37.30
C MET A 309 20.15 9.77 37.87
N HIS A 310 20.57 8.64 38.45
CA HIS A 310 21.95 8.46 38.91
C HIS A 310 22.94 8.55 37.75
N SER A 311 24.07 9.22 37.98
CA SER A 311 25.15 9.29 36.99
C SER A 311 25.66 7.88 36.67
N GLN A 312 25.70 7.56 35.39
CA GLN A 312 26.14 6.26 34.87
C GLN A 312 27.67 6.21 34.66
N GLY A 313 28.36 7.34 34.81
CA GLY A 313 29.78 7.52 34.45
C GLY A 313 30.04 7.41 32.94
N GLY A 314 31.19 7.88 32.47
CA GLY A 314 31.47 7.99 31.04
C GLY A 314 31.14 9.36 30.47
N GLU A 315 31.54 9.57 29.22
CA GLU A 315 31.60 10.89 28.56
C GLU A 315 30.26 11.33 27.95
N GLY A 316 29.27 10.44 27.88
CA GLY A 316 27.97 10.71 27.28
C GLY A 316 27.56 9.66 26.25
N VAL A 317 26.27 9.63 25.94
CA VAL A 317 25.71 8.85 24.83
C VAL A 317 25.60 9.74 23.61
N GLU A 318 26.13 9.28 22.49
CA GLU A 318 26.11 10.01 21.24
C GLU A 318 24.79 9.80 20.50
N LEU A 319 24.15 10.88 20.04
CA LEU A 319 22.93 10.80 19.23
C LEU A 319 23.19 11.29 17.82
N SER A 320 22.77 10.52 16.81
CA SER A 320 22.98 10.90 15.41
C SER A 320 21.87 10.48 14.46
N ASN A 321 21.74 11.20 13.35
CA ASN A 321 20.71 10.97 12.33
C ASN A 321 19.30 10.93 12.95
N VAL A 322 18.91 12.05 13.56
CA VAL A 322 17.62 12.22 14.26
C VAL A 322 16.74 13.15 13.44
N THR A 323 15.58 12.67 13.00
CA THR A 323 14.61 13.48 12.25
C THR A 323 13.35 13.71 13.09
N VAL A 324 12.96 14.98 13.23
CA VAL A 324 11.76 15.44 13.94
C VAL A 324 10.91 16.21 12.93
N ARG A 325 9.68 15.75 12.65
CA ARG A 325 8.82 16.40 11.63
C ARG A 325 7.32 16.34 11.92
N ASN A 326 6.58 17.35 11.47
CA ASN A 326 5.11 17.47 11.62
C ASN A 326 4.64 17.38 13.08
N TRP A 327 5.19 18.24 13.93
CA TRP A 327 4.79 18.38 15.33
C TRP A 327 3.83 19.56 15.49
N LYS A 328 2.72 19.40 16.20
CA LYS A 328 1.76 20.48 16.43
C LYS A 328 1.06 20.41 17.78
N GLY A 329 0.57 21.55 18.25
CA GLY A 329 -0.23 21.63 19.47
C GLY A 329 0.32 22.64 20.49
N THR A 330 0.17 22.31 21.77
CA THR A 330 0.48 23.22 22.88
C THR A 330 1.31 22.61 24.00
N GLU A 331 2.06 23.47 24.69
CA GLU A 331 2.73 23.14 25.96
C GLU A 331 2.27 24.05 27.11
N ALA A 332 2.26 23.53 28.33
CA ALA A 332 1.72 24.25 29.48
C ALA A 332 2.46 25.57 29.77
N ASN A 333 3.78 25.62 29.56
CA ASN A 333 4.61 26.74 30.00
C ASN A 333 5.92 26.89 29.19
N GLY A 334 5.82 27.36 27.96
CA GLY A 334 6.94 27.55 27.04
C GLY A 334 7.99 28.53 27.55
N ALA A 335 7.61 29.48 28.42
CA ALA A 335 8.54 30.43 29.02
C ALA A 335 9.52 29.76 30.00
N ASN A 336 9.13 28.67 30.67
CA ASN A 336 9.97 27.92 31.59
C ASN A 336 10.51 26.62 30.97
N ARG A 337 9.76 26.01 30.06
CA ARG A 337 10.04 24.72 29.42
C ARG A 337 9.70 24.84 27.95
N GLY A 338 10.64 25.37 27.19
CA GLY A 338 10.51 25.54 25.76
C GLY A 338 10.25 24.21 25.04
N PRO A 339 9.53 24.20 23.91
CA PRO A 339 9.15 22.94 23.25
C PRO A 339 10.31 22.23 22.55
N ILE A 340 11.47 22.88 22.40
CA ILE A 340 12.70 22.25 21.90
C ILE A 340 13.82 22.53 22.91
N LYS A 341 14.33 21.46 23.50
CA LYS A 341 15.56 21.49 24.30
C LYS A 341 16.45 20.32 23.90
N ILE A 342 17.66 20.61 23.44
CA ILE A 342 18.64 19.61 23.02
C ILE A 342 19.97 19.92 23.67
N VAL A 343 20.32 19.17 24.71
CA VAL A 343 21.52 19.40 25.51
C VAL A 343 22.39 18.16 25.48
N CYS A 344 23.44 18.21 24.67
CA CYS A 344 24.37 17.10 24.47
C CYS A 344 25.72 17.37 25.17
N PRO A 345 26.46 16.33 25.59
CA PRO A 345 27.75 16.51 26.27
C PRO A 345 28.84 17.04 25.34
N ASP A 346 29.84 17.71 25.93
CA ASP A 346 30.98 18.27 25.16
C ASP A 346 31.78 17.15 24.47
N SER A 347 31.92 16.00 25.12
CA SER A 347 32.66 14.83 24.63
C SER A 347 31.85 13.88 23.74
N ALA A 348 30.53 14.07 23.66
CA ALA A 348 29.60 13.24 22.87
C ALA A 348 28.50 14.13 22.24
N PRO A 349 28.85 15.03 21.31
CA PRO A 349 27.89 15.94 20.71
C PRO A 349 26.81 15.17 19.93
N CYS A 350 25.62 15.76 19.79
CA CYS A 350 24.60 15.22 18.90
C CYS A 350 24.72 15.85 17.51
N TYR A 351 24.67 15.04 16.46
CA TYR A 351 24.86 15.51 15.08
C TYR A 351 23.82 14.93 14.11
N ASP A 352 23.73 15.51 12.92
CA ASP A 352 22.73 15.14 11.91
C ASP A 352 21.29 15.15 12.45
N ILE A 353 20.97 16.16 13.28
CA ILE A 353 19.60 16.40 13.75
C ILE A 353 18.87 17.29 12.73
N THR A 354 17.70 16.86 12.28
CA THR A 354 16.81 17.66 11.43
C THR A 354 15.51 17.90 12.15
N ILE A 355 15.12 19.18 12.28
CA ILE A 355 13.83 19.58 12.84
C ILE A 355 13.09 20.44 11.80
N GLU A 356 12.00 19.90 11.28
CA GLU A 356 11.15 20.53 10.28
C GLU A 356 9.68 20.48 10.71
N ASP A 357 8.83 21.33 10.13
CA ASP A 357 7.36 21.33 10.35
C ASP A 357 6.94 21.21 11.84
N PHE A 358 7.51 22.07 12.69
CA PHE A 358 7.29 22.06 14.13
C PHE A 358 6.54 23.33 14.57
N ALA A 359 5.28 23.16 14.96
CA ALA A 359 4.34 24.23 15.30
C ALA A 359 3.72 24.01 16.70
N MET A 360 4.49 24.33 17.75
CA MET A 360 4.02 24.27 19.15
C MET A 360 3.88 25.67 19.74
N TRP A 361 2.92 25.85 20.65
CA TRP A 361 2.74 27.11 21.36
C TRP A 361 2.41 26.96 22.85
N THR A 362 2.86 27.92 23.65
CA THR A 362 2.55 27.93 25.08
C THR A 362 1.08 28.27 25.40
N GLU A 363 0.51 27.56 26.37
CA GLU A 363 -0.81 27.87 26.97
C GLU A 363 -0.75 28.97 28.04
N ASP A 364 0.44 29.31 28.56
CA ASP A 364 0.63 30.35 29.57
C ASP A 364 0.45 31.75 28.96
N SER A 365 -0.80 32.17 28.83
CA SER A 365 -1.18 33.49 28.31
C SER A 365 -0.60 34.67 29.11
N SER A 366 -0.17 34.46 30.37
CA SER A 366 0.48 35.51 31.17
C SER A 366 1.90 35.81 30.71
N ARG A 367 2.54 34.85 30.04
CA ARG A 367 3.89 34.96 29.47
C ARG A 367 3.88 34.34 28.07
N PRO A 368 3.30 35.04 27.07
CA PRO A 368 3.09 34.53 25.70
C PRO A 368 4.39 34.49 24.91
N ARG A 369 5.35 33.70 25.39
CA ARG A 369 6.67 33.50 24.80
C ARG A 369 7.17 32.10 25.14
N GLN A 370 7.97 31.54 24.24
CA GLN A 370 8.69 30.28 24.45
C GLN A 370 10.14 30.41 24.01
N TRP A 371 10.97 29.46 24.39
CA TRP A 371 12.36 29.43 23.94
C TRP A 371 12.73 28.09 23.29
N TYR A 372 13.76 28.10 22.47
CA TYR A 372 14.43 26.88 21.99
C TYR A 372 15.86 26.90 22.52
N SER A 373 16.32 25.79 23.09
CA SER A 373 17.66 25.69 23.67
C SER A 373 18.46 24.54 23.06
N CYS A 374 19.64 24.84 22.55
CA CYS A 374 20.54 23.83 21.98
C CYS A 374 21.95 23.98 22.55
N ARG A 375 22.60 22.88 22.92
CA ARG A 375 24.01 22.79 23.35
C ARG A 375 24.65 21.57 22.69
N ASN A 376 25.81 21.77 22.05
CA ASN A 376 26.54 20.72 21.33
C ASN A 376 25.68 19.87 20.37
N ALA A 377 24.64 20.50 19.82
CA ALA A 377 23.70 19.89 18.90
C ALA A 377 23.87 20.52 17.50
N TYR A 378 24.06 19.67 16.50
CA TYR A 378 24.38 20.07 15.12
C TYR A 378 23.37 19.49 14.14
N GLY A 379 23.06 20.27 13.11
CA GLY A 379 22.12 19.89 12.08
C GLY A 379 21.34 21.08 11.54
N SER A 380 20.05 20.89 11.26
CA SER A 380 19.20 21.89 10.60
C SER A 380 17.88 22.13 11.34
N GLY A 381 17.50 23.40 11.46
CA GLY A 381 16.25 23.84 12.11
C GLY A 381 16.45 24.47 13.49
N PHE A 382 15.60 25.45 13.82
CA PHE A 382 15.48 26.06 15.15
C PHE A 382 16.82 26.54 15.76
N CYS A 383 17.23 26.00 16.91
CA CYS A 383 18.46 26.40 17.61
C CYS A 383 19.71 25.58 17.23
N LEU A 384 19.60 24.65 16.27
CA LEU A 384 20.71 23.78 15.88
C LEU A 384 21.79 24.56 15.14
N LYS A 385 23.05 24.22 15.40
CA LYS A 385 24.20 24.84 14.73
C LYS A 385 24.49 24.11 13.41
N SER A 386 24.59 24.86 12.32
CA SER A 386 24.94 24.33 11.00
C SER A 386 26.45 24.05 10.86
N GLY A 387 26.82 23.04 10.08
CA GLY A 387 28.21 22.75 9.66
C GLY A 387 28.77 21.46 10.25
N SER A 388 29.79 20.89 9.58
CA SER A 388 30.38 19.59 9.91
C SER A 388 31.51 19.65 10.94
N SER A 389 32.00 20.84 11.29
CA SER A 389 32.95 20.99 12.39
C SER A 389 32.16 21.00 13.70
N HIS A 390 32.00 19.84 14.34
CA HIS A 390 31.28 19.66 15.61
C HIS A 390 32.01 20.30 16.83
N THR A 391 32.38 21.59 16.72
CA THR A 391 33.11 22.35 17.73
C THR A 391 32.22 22.71 18.92
N VAL A 392 32.52 22.14 20.09
CA VAL A 392 31.82 22.36 21.37
C VAL A 392 31.38 23.82 21.57
N TYR A 393 30.15 24.01 22.00
CA TYR A 393 29.59 25.34 22.26
C TYR A 393 28.66 25.33 23.47
N ALA A 394 28.64 26.44 24.21
CA ALA A 394 27.74 26.65 25.34
C ALA A 394 26.28 26.71 24.87
N ALA A 395 25.32 26.40 25.77
CA ALA A 395 23.91 26.42 25.42
C ALA A 395 23.48 27.77 24.82
N THR A 396 22.87 27.72 23.64
CA THR A 396 22.27 28.87 22.96
C THR A 396 20.76 28.84 23.16
N THR A 397 20.16 30.00 23.37
CA THR A 397 18.71 30.14 23.50
C THR A 397 18.18 31.13 22.48
N SER A 398 17.05 30.81 21.87
CA SER A 398 16.29 31.71 21.01
C SER A 398 14.90 31.89 21.59
N THR A 399 14.41 33.12 21.67
CA THR A 399 13.07 33.42 22.21
C THR A 399 12.11 33.69 21.06
N VAL A 400 10.93 33.07 21.12
CA VAL A 400 9.80 33.31 20.23
C VAL A 400 8.69 33.96 21.05
N SER A 401 8.13 35.07 20.55
CA SER A 401 7.12 35.88 21.23
C SER A 401 5.76 35.92 20.51
N SER A 402 5.59 35.08 19.49
CA SER A 402 4.35 34.94 18.73
C SER A 402 4.09 33.49 18.35
N ALA A 403 2.82 33.07 18.39
CA ALA A 403 2.42 31.72 18.03
C ALA A 403 2.78 31.38 16.57
N PRO A 404 3.37 30.20 16.29
CA PRO A 404 3.59 29.75 14.93
C PRO A 404 2.24 29.46 14.25
N SER A 405 2.15 29.73 12.94
CA SER A 405 0.97 29.35 12.16
C SER A 405 0.78 27.83 12.18
N GLY A 406 -0.46 27.36 12.36
CA GLY A 406 -0.79 25.93 12.30
C GLY A 406 -0.56 25.15 13.59
N TYR A 407 -0.30 25.80 14.73
CA TYR A 407 -0.15 25.12 16.02
C TYR A 407 -1.46 24.51 16.57
N SER A 408 -2.62 24.97 16.09
CA SER A 408 -3.92 24.41 16.48
C SER A 408 -4.03 22.95 16.02
N ALA A 409 -4.42 22.06 16.94
CA ALA A 409 -4.49 20.64 16.69
C ALA A 409 -5.82 20.03 17.17
N ALA A 410 -6.22 18.91 16.57
CA ALA A 410 -7.38 18.15 17.02
C ALA A 410 -7.14 17.52 18.41
N THR A 411 -8.22 17.24 19.13
CA THR A 411 -8.22 16.59 20.45
C THR A 411 -8.94 15.24 20.38
N MET A 412 -8.77 14.41 21.41
CA MET A 412 -9.41 13.09 21.51
C MET A 412 -10.64 13.17 22.43
N ALA A 413 -11.70 12.45 22.10
CA ALA A 413 -12.94 12.49 22.88
C ALA A 413 -12.78 11.97 24.32
N SER A 414 -11.84 11.05 24.54
CA SER A 414 -11.56 10.40 25.84
C SER A 414 -10.47 11.10 26.66
N ASP A 415 -10.16 12.36 26.34
CA ASP A 415 -9.14 13.14 27.03
C ASP A 415 -9.48 13.37 28.51
N LEU A 416 -8.69 12.76 29.39
CA LEU A 416 -8.93 12.77 30.82
C LEU A 416 -8.81 14.18 31.42
N LYS A 417 -9.75 14.54 32.28
CA LYS A 417 -9.74 15.86 32.95
C LYS A 417 -8.91 15.88 34.22
N THR A 418 -8.74 14.74 34.88
CA THR A 418 -7.98 14.60 36.14
C THR A 418 -7.13 13.34 36.09
N ASP A 419 -5.97 13.38 36.75
CA ASP A 419 -5.14 12.18 36.92
C ASP A 419 -5.78 11.20 37.92
N PHE A 420 -5.42 9.92 37.85
CA PHE A 420 -5.80 8.94 38.86
C PHE A 420 -4.88 9.05 40.08
N GLY A 421 -5.45 9.12 41.29
CA GLY A 421 -4.66 9.11 42.53
C GLY A 421 -4.00 7.76 42.79
N ILE A 422 -3.10 7.73 43.78
CA ILE A 422 -2.35 6.52 44.18
C ILE A 422 -2.90 5.84 45.44
N THR A 423 -3.93 6.38 46.08
CA THR A 423 -4.45 5.87 47.37
C THR A 423 -5.83 5.23 47.27
N ALA A 424 -6.40 5.16 46.07
CA ALA A 424 -7.71 4.58 45.80
C ALA A 424 -7.65 3.69 44.56
N SER A 425 -8.57 2.72 44.50
CA SER A 425 -8.66 1.78 43.39
C SER A 425 -8.88 2.50 42.05
N ILE A 426 -8.14 2.08 41.03
CA ILE A 426 -8.20 2.61 39.67
C ILE A 426 -9.13 1.75 38.81
N PRO A 427 -10.10 2.36 38.11
CA PRO A 427 -11.08 1.62 37.32
C PRO A 427 -10.47 1.02 36.06
N ILE A 428 -10.89 -0.18 35.69
CA ILE A 428 -10.50 -0.85 34.45
C ILE A 428 -11.07 -0.07 33.24
N PRO A 429 -10.24 0.39 32.28
CA PRO A 429 -10.71 1.04 31.06
C PRO A 429 -11.42 0.07 30.12
N THR A 430 -12.16 0.62 29.16
CA THR A 430 -12.38 -0.02 27.86
C THR A 430 -11.23 0.35 26.93
N ILE A 431 -10.83 -0.56 26.05
CA ILE A 431 -9.82 -0.25 25.01
C ILE A 431 -10.43 0.75 24.01
N PRO A 432 -9.76 1.88 23.71
CA PRO A 432 -10.27 2.85 22.73
C PRO A 432 -10.41 2.25 21.33
N THR A 433 -11.27 2.87 20.53
CA THR A 433 -11.41 2.57 19.09
C THR A 433 -10.65 3.56 18.19
N THR A 434 -9.91 4.49 18.80
CA THR A 434 -9.00 5.41 18.12
C THR A 434 -7.92 5.85 19.11
N PHE A 435 -6.68 5.96 18.64
CA PHE A 435 -5.50 6.28 19.46
C PHE A 435 -4.77 7.55 18.99
N TYR A 436 -5.19 8.11 17.86
CA TYR A 436 -4.68 9.35 17.32
C TYR A 436 -5.79 10.08 16.54
N PRO A 437 -5.93 11.41 16.65
CA PRO A 437 -7.02 12.14 16.01
C PRO A 437 -7.09 11.91 14.49
N GLY A 438 -8.23 11.41 14.02
CA GLY A 438 -8.48 11.16 12.59
C GLY A 438 -7.79 9.91 12.03
N ALA A 439 -7.03 9.17 12.84
CA ALA A 439 -6.47 7.88 12.43
C ALA A 439 -7.43 6.74 12.79
N THR A 440 -7.53 5.77 11.87
CA THR A 440 -8.19 4.48 12.13
C THR A 440 -7.14 3.54 12.73
N PRO A 441 -7.45 2.77 13.78
CA PRO A 441 -6.54 1.74 14.29
C PRO A 441 -6.12 0.76 13.19
N TYR A 442 -4.90 0.24 13.25
CA TYR A 442 -4.42 -0.75 12.28
C TYR A 442 -5.12 -2.11 12.45
N SER A 443 -5.46 -2.46 13.69
CA SER A 443 -6.16 -3.69 14.03
C SER A 443 -7.50 -3.41 14.72
N ALA A 444 -8.58 -4.06 14.27
CA ALA A 444 -9.87 -3.97 14.94
C ALA A 444 -9.87 -4.79 16.24
N LEU A 445 -10.63 -4.33 17.25
CA LEU A 445 -10.81 -5.07 18.51
C LEU A 445 -11.47 -6.44 18.27
N MET A 446 -10.96 -7.47 18.94
CA MET A 446 -11.52 -8.83 18.91
C MET A 446 -12.96 -8.92 19.43
N ALA A 447 -13.36 -8.09 20.41
CA ALA A 447 -14.76 -8.05 20.86
C ALA A 447 -15.75 -7.75 19.73
N ASN A 448 -15.29 -6.97 18.75
CA ASN A 448 -16.08 -6.57 17.59
C ASN A 448 -16.03 -7.63 16.46
N SER A 449 -15.26 -8.71 16.63
CA SER A 449 -15.22 -9.85 15.70
C SER A 449 -16.11 -11.03 16.14
N GLY A 450 -16.75 -10.96 17.32
CA GLY A 450 -17.45 -12.06 18.00
C GLY A 450 -18.97 -12.25 17.74
N SER A 451 -19.64 -11.41 16.96
CA SER A 451 -20.95 -11.75 16.38
C SER A 451 -20.75 -12.03 14.90
N GLY A 452 -20.70 -13.31 14.49
CA GLY A 452 -20.27 -13.75 13.15
C GLY A 452 -20.74 -12.84 12.01
N ALA A 453 -19.82 -11.97 11.56
CA ALA A 453 -19.93 -10.95 10.50
C ALA A 453 -18.97 -9.81 10.90
N ALA A 454 -17.81 -9.71 10.27
CA ALA A 454 -16.87 -8.61 10.50
C ALA A 454 -17.43 -7.33 9.86
N LYS A 455 -18.32 -6.64 10.59
CA LYS A 455 -18.87 -5.34 10.19
C LYS A 455 -17.95 -4.21 10.64
N VAL A 456 -17.27 -3.58 9.68
CA VAL A 456 -16.83 -2.19 9.82
C VAL A 456 -18.01 -1.29 9.40
N ARG A 457 -18.56 -0.49 10.31
CA ARG A 457 -19.54 0.55 9.94
C ARG A 457 -19.27 1.89 10.60
N ALA A 458 -19.33 2.91 9.74
CA ALA A 458 -19.13 4.34 9.94
C ALA A 458 -20.16 5.03 10.86
N VAL A 459 -19.87 6.27 11.27
CA VAL A 459 -20.88 7.23 11.76
C VAL A 459 -20.59 8.65 11.21
N VAL A 460 -21.51 9.16 10.38
CA VAL A 460 -21.77 10.59 10.15
C VAL A 460 -23.25 10.85 10.49
N ALA A 461 -23.56 12.04 11.02
CA ALA A 461 -24.91 12.46 11.40
C ALA A 461 -25.74 12.98 10.21
N SER A 462 -27.05 12.74 10.28
CA SER A 462 -28.09 12.87 9.25
C SER A 462 -28.87 14.20 9.28
N SER A 463 -29.38 14.64 8.11
CA SER A 463 -30.73 15.25 7.98
C SER A 463 -31.19 15.37 6.50
N GLU A 464 -32.35 14.79 6.20
CA GLU A 464 -33.21 14.96 5.00
C GLU A 464 -34.28 16.08 5.25
N PRO A 465 -35.19 16.54 4.31
CA PRO A 465 -35.76 15.82 3.14
C PRO A 465 -36.15 16.63 1.86
N THR A 466 -36.81 15.91 0.93
CA THR A 466 -37.97 16.24 0.01
C THR A 466 -37.79 16.56 -1.49
N THR A 467 -38.26 15.59 -2.33
CA THR A 467 -39.17 15.64 -3.53
C THR A 467 -38.82 16.57 -4.72
N VAL A 468 -39.01 16.26 -6.03
CA VAL A 468 -40.21 15.81 -6.79
C VAL A 468 -39.76 15.28 -8.18
N ALA A 469 -40.61 14.45 -8.80
CA ALA A 469 -40.53 13.82 -10.13
C ALA A 469 -40.71 14.75 -11.36
N GLU A 470 -40.31 14.27 -12.54
CA GLU A 470 -41.03 14.24 -13.86
C GLU A 470 -40.01 13.94 -14.99
N GLU A 471 -40.07 12.79 -15.67
CA GLU A 471 -40.85 12.44 -16.88
C GLU A 471 -40.42 13.13 -18.20
N ALA A 472 -39.99 12.29 -19.16
CA ALA A 472 -40.53 12.17 -20.53
C ALA A 472 -39.55 12.28 -21.73
N THR A 473 -39.40 11.12 -22.37
CA THR A 473 -39.58 10.83 -23.82
C THR A 473 -38.47 11.08 -24.86
N SER A 474 -37.94 9.94 -25.30
CA SER A 474 -37.56 9.45 -26.65
C SER A 474 -37.85 10.30 -27.89
N THR A 475 -36.95 10.23 -28.87
CA THR A 475 -37.28 9.75 -30.24
C THR A 475 -36.04 9.25 -31.00
N THR A 476 -36.32 8.33 -31.92
CA THR A 476 -35.49 7.33 -32.63
C THR A 476 -34.96 7.77 -34.01
N ALA A 477 -34.14 6.87 -34.59
CA ALA A 477 -33.92 6.59 -36.02
C ALA A 477 -32.83 7.42 -36.76
N GLU A 478 -32.14 6.92 -37.80
CA GLU A 478 -31.68 5.60 -38.24
C GLU A 478 -30.66 5.85 -39.37
N ARG A 479 -29.57 5.06 -39.40
CA ARG A 479 -28.80 4.52 -40.55
C ARG A 479 -29.17 4.94 -41.99
N GLU A 480 -28.15 5.15 -42.84
CA GLU A 480 -27.76 4.20 -43.92
C GLU A 480 -26.45 4.57 -44.67
N THR A 481 -25.79 3.51 -45.14
CA THR A 481 -24.58 3.29 -45.98
C THR A 481 -24.72 3.84 -47.44
N PRO A 482 -23.89 3.57 -48.51
CA PRO A 482 -22.82 2.56 -48.73
C PRO A 482 -21.65 2.86 -49.75
N THR A 483 -20.76 1.85 -49.96
CA THR A 483 -20.08 1.41 -51.25
C THR A 483 -19.06 2.31 -51.98
N SER A 484 -18.04 1.84 -52.75
CA SER A 484 -17.28 0.58 -52.95
C SER A 484 -16.20 0.76 -54.07
N SER A 485 -15.07 0.02 -53.99
CA SER A 485 -14.21 -0.55 -55.08
C SER A 485 -13.15 0.32 -55.81
N PRO A 486 -12.08 -0.22 -56.49
CA PRO A 486 -11.28 -1.45 -56.26
C PRO A 486 -9.73 -1.37 -56.54
N VAL A 487 -8.91 -2.18 -55.81
CA VAL A 487 -7.81 -3.15 -56.18
C VAL A 487 -6.74 -2.79 -57.28
N PRO A 488 -5.39 -2.96 -57.08
CA PRO A 488 -4.72 -4.26 -57.34
C PRO A 488 -3.53 -4.69 -56.46
N ALA A 489 -3.29 -6.01 -56.47
CA ALA A 489 -2.37 -6.82 -55.67
C ALA A 489 -0.96 -6.98 -56.27
N VAL A 490 0.09 -7.21 -55.44
CA VAL A 490 1.32 -7.95 -55.79
C VAL A 490 2.01 -8.59 -54.57
N ALA A 491 2.28 -9.90 -54.70
CA ALA A 491 3.36 -10.78 -54.20
C ALA A 491 3.76 -10.87 -52.71
N THR A 492 3.75 -12.13 -52.26
CA THR A 492 4.30 -12.70 -51.03
C THR A 492 5.81 -12.90 -51.09
N GLU A 493 6.55 -12.31 -50.14
CA GLU A 493 7.92 -12.70 -49.78
C GLU A 493 7.96 -13.09 -48.29
N GLN A 494 8.50 -14.28 -48.01
CA GLN A 494 8.85 -14.74 -46.67
C GLN A 494 9.91 -13.80 -46.07
N ARG A 495 9.56 -13.06 -45.02
CA ARG A 495 10.55 -12.38 -44.16
C ARG A 495 10.65 -13.12 -42.83
N SER A 496 11.80 -13.74 -42.61
CA SER A 496 12.35 -13.97 -41.28
C SER A 496 12.47 -12.61 -40.59
N ALA A 497 11.80 -12.45 -39.44
CA ALA A 497 11.88 -11.22 -38.66
C ALA A 497 13.30 -11.10 -38.06
N GLU A 498 14.14 -10.27 -38.67
CA GLU A 498 15.33 -9.74 -38.02
C GLU A 498 14.89 -8.89 -36.84
N VAL A 499 15.35 -9.27 -35.65
CA VAL A 499 15.23 -8.49 -34.41
C VAL A 499 15.91 -7.15 -34.64
N GLY A 500 15.13 -6.06 -34.54
CA GLY A 500 15.62 -4.70 -34.78
C GLY A 500 16.83 -4.37 -33.90
N ALA A 501 17.90 -3.89 -34.54
CA ALA A 501 19.14 -3.50 -33.90
C ALA A 501 18.94 -2.36 -32.89
N CYS A 502 19.52 -2.52 -31.69
CA CYS A 502 19.64 -1.48 -30.67
C CYS A 502 20.50 -0.29 -31.19
N PRO A 503 20.24 0.96 -30.78
CA PRO A 503 20.95 2.15 -31.29
C PRO A 503 22.39 2.31 -30.78
N PHE A 504 22.88 1.37 -29.96
CA PHE A 504 24.22 1.40 -29.37
C PHE A 504 25.03 0.24 -29.94
N GLY A 505 26.06 0.57 -30.71
CA GLY A 505 26.87 -0.39 -31.46
C GLY A 505 27.54 -1.45 -30.57
N ASN A 506 27.48 -2.70 -31.08
CA ASN A 506 28.28 -3.88 -30.78
C ASN A 506 28.65 -4.22 -29.31
N ASP A 507 28.10 -5.37 -28.89
CA ASP A 507 28.48 -6.24 -27.76
C ASP A 507 27.86 -5.94 -26.38
N MET A 508 26.52 -5.87 -26.33
CA MET A 508 25.73 -6.04 -25.10
C MET A 508 25.45 -7.51 -24.74
N SER A 509 26.02 -8.48 -25.48
CA SER A 509 25.96 -9.93 -25.18
C SER A 509 26.84 -10.34 -24.00
N ALA A 510 27.69 -9.44 -23.50
CA ALA A 510 28.46 -9.69 -22.30
C ALA A 510 27.55 -9.65 -21.05
N PRO A 511 27.76 -10.52 -20.05
CA PRO A 511 26.95 -10.63 -18.81
C PRO A 511 26.90 -9.36 -17.93
N THR A 512 27.47 -8.25 -18.40
CA THR A 512 27.66 -6.99 -17.67
C THR A 512 27.36 -5.76 -18.54
N GLY A 513 26.67 -5.90 -19.68
CA GLY A 513 26.35 -4.77 -20.57
C GLY A 513 25.63 -3.61 -19.87
N VAL A 514 24.78 -3.92 -18.89
CA VAL A 514 24.08 -2.93 -18.05
C VAL A 514 25.02 -2.04 -17.22
N ILE A 515 26.25 -2.49 -16.94
CA ILE A 515 27.25 -1.70 -16.20
C ILE A 515 27.79 -0.55 -17.07
N GLN A 516 27.76 -0.70 -18.40
CA GLN A 516 28.11 0.41 -19.30
C GLN A 516 27.04 1.50 -19.27
N LEU A 517 25.78 1.12 -19.08
CA LEU A 517 24.65 2.04 -18.95
C LEU A 517 24.62 2.71 -17.58
N ASP A 518 24.91 1.97 -16.52
CA ASP A 518 25.07 2.49 -15.17
C ASP A 518 26.35 1.96 -14.49
N PRO A 519 27.45 2.75 -14.48
CA PRO A 519 28.69 2.38 -13.84
C PRO A 519 28.59 2.13 -12.32
N TRP A 520 27.52 2.60 -11.65
CA TRP A 520 27.29 2.31 -10.23
C TRP A 520 26.96 0.83 -9.97
N LEU A 521 26.64 0.07 -11.02
CA LEU A 521 26.44 -1.38 -10.93
C LEU A 521 27.75 -2.18 -10.90
N GLU A 522 28.91 -1.54 -11.12
CA GLU A 522 30.23 -2.20 -11.14
C GLU A 522 30.50 -3.06 -9.89
N PRO A 523 30.20 -2.62 -8.65
CA PRO A 523 30.42 -3.45 -7.46
C PRO A 523 29.58 -4.75 -7.45
N PHE A 524 28.51 -4.83 -8.25
CA PHE A 524 27.59 -5.97 -8.31
C PHE A 524 27.82 -6.87 -9.53
N ARG A 525 28.90 -6.63 -10.29
CA ARG A 525 29.25 -7.36 -11.53
C ARG A 525 29.09 -8.88 -11.42
N GLU A 526 29.68 -9.49 -10.39
CA GLU A 526 29.67 -10.95 -10.24
C GLU A 526 28.27 -11.49 -9.98
N VAL A 527 27.44 -10.78 -9.21
CA VAL A 527 26.03 -11.17 -8.95
C VAL A 527 25.20 -11.05 -10.24
N LEU A 528 25.40 -10.00 -11.03
CA LEU A 528 24.73 -9.83 -12.33
C LEU A 528 25.11 -10.97 -13.29
N LYS A 529 26.39 -11.33 -13.35
CA LYS A 529 26.87 -12.47 -14.14
C LYS A 529 26.29 -13.80 -13.67
N GLN A 530 26.18 -14.03 -12.37
CA GLN A 530 25.54 -15.23 -11.81
C GLN A 530 24.07 -15.32 -12.23
N ARG A 531 23.31 -14.22 -12.14
CA ARG A 531 21.89 -14.18 -12.57
C ARG A 531 21.74 -14.45 -14.06
N PHE A 532 22.59 -13.85 -14.89
CA PHE A 532 22.60 -14.10 -16.33
C PHE A 532 22.86 -15.58 -16.65
N ASN A 533 23.91 -16.15 -16.07
CA ASN A 533 24.25 -17.57 -16.27
C ASN A 533 23.15 -18.52 -15.78
N PHE A 534 22.44 -18.16 -14.70
CA PHE A 534 21.31 -18.93 -14.20
C PHE A 534 20.15 -18.97 -15.23
N ILE A 535 19.82 -17.83 -15.84
CA ILE A 535 18.80 -17.75 -16.88
C ILE A 535 19.23 -18.53 -18.14
N GLU A 536 20.46 -18.36 -18.59
CA GLU A 536 21.00 -19.11 -19.73
C GLU A 536 20.95 -20.63 -19.51
N GLY A 537 21.19 -21.10 -18.28
CA GLY A 537 21.02 -22.50 -17.90
C GLY A 537 19.60 -23.01 -18.09
N TRP A 538 18.59 -22.23 -17.69
CA TRP A 538 17.18 -22.56 -17.92
C TRP A 538 16.80 -22.53 -19.39
N VAL A 539 17.22 -21.50 -20.14
CA VAL A 539 16.98 -21.39 -21.58
C VAL A 539 17.57 -22.59 -22.32
N LYS A 540 18.80 -22.99 -21.97
CA LYS A 540 19.43 -24.20 -22.51
C LYS A 540 18.61 -25.46 -22.19
N THR A 541 18.19 -25.62 -20.93
CA THR A 541 17.37 -26.77 -20.49
C THR A 541 16.06 -26.86 -21.29
N ILE A 542 15.38 -25.73 -21.49
CA ILE A 542 14.14 -25.66 -22.28
C ILE A 542 14.41 -25.96 -23.77
N ASN A 543 15.50 -25.44 -24.33
CA ASN A 543 15.87 -25.73 -25.72
C ASN A 543 16.11 -27.23 -25.93
N GLU A 544 16.85 -27.87 -25.03
CA GLU A 544 17.20 -29.30 -25.12
C GLU A 544 16.01 -30.23 -24.84
N ALA A 545 15.21 -29.93 -23.81
CA ALA A 545 14.13 -30.82 -23.36
C ALA A 545 12.78 -30.58 -24.05
N GLU A 546 12.50 -29.35 -24.48
CA GLU A 546 11.16 -28.92 -24.92
C GLU A 546 11.12 -28.45 -26.37
N GLY A 547 12.29 -28.28 -27.01
CA GLY A 547 12.41 -27.76 -28.37
C GLY A 547 12.28 -26.24 -28.45
N GLY A 548 12.60 -25.54 -27.37
CA GLY A 548 12.70 -24.08 -27.31
C GLY A 548 11.51 -23.36 -26.69
N LEU A 549 11.73 -22.10 -26.29
CA LEU A 549 10.75 -21.28 -25.57
C LEU A 549 9.42 -21.14 -26.31
N GLU A 550 9.45 -21.02 -27.64
CA GLU A 550 8.23 -20.89 -28.43
C GLU A 550 7.31 -22.11 -28.24
N LYS A 551 7.85 -23.32 -28.43
CA LYS A 551 7.10 -24.57 -28.25
C LYS A 551 6.73 -24.81 -26.78
N PHE A 552 7.62 -24.46 -25.85
CA PHE A 552 7.37 -24.58 -24.42
C PHE A 552 6.20 -23.72 -23.95
N SER A 553 6.07 -22.50 -24.48
CA SER A 553 4.98 -21.57 -24.21
C SER A 553 3.65 -21.94 -24.88
N LYS A 554 3.59 -23.01 -25.67
CA LYS A 554 2.33 -23.54 -26.23
C LYS A 554 1.78 -24.70 -25.41
N GLY A 555 2.02 -24.68 -24.10
CA GLY A 555 1.50 -25.69 -23.17
C GLY A 555 -0.02 -25.81 -23.22
N TYR A 556 -0.75 -24.72 -23.51
CA TYR A 556 -2.21 -24.71 -23.62
C TYR A 556 -2.75 -25.53 -24.82
N GLU A 557 -1.92 -25.81 -25.84
CA GLU A 557 -2.28 -26.73 -26.95
C GLU A 557 -2.13 -28.22 -26.54
N ARG A 558 -1.53 -28.48 -25.37
CA ARG A 558 -1.27 -29.84 -24.85
C ARG A 558 -2.04 -30.13 -23.57
N PHE A 559 -2.00 -29.22 -22.61
CA PHE A 559 -2.69 -29.27 -21.32
C PHE A 559 -4.10 -28.67 -21.41
N GLY A 560 -4.97 -29.04 -20.47
CA GLY A 560 -6.40 -28.74 -20.58
C GLY A 560 -7.08 -29.58 -21.65
N LEU A 561 -8.28 -29.17 -22.05
CA LEU A 561 -9.11 -29.91 -23.01
C LEU A 561 -8.85 -29.40 -24.43
N ASN A 562 -8.33 -30.29 -25.28
CA ASN A 562 -7.96 -29.99 -26.66
C ASN A 562 -8.73 -30.88 -27.63
N VAL A 563 -9.56 -30.27 -28.48
CA VAL A 563 -10.32 -30.96 -29.52
C VAL A 563 -9.42 -31.22 -30.72
N GLN A 564 -9.32 -32.49 -31.12
CA GLN A 564 -8.55 -32.93 -32.27
C GLN A 564 -9.38 -32.80 -33.56
N PRO A 565 -8.74 -32.76 -34.75
CA PRO A 565 -9.45 -32.66 -36.03
C PRO A 565 -10.46 -33.78 -36.31
N ASN A 566 -10.28 -34.96 -35.69
CA ASN A 566 -11.19 -36.10 -35.80
C ASN A 566 -12.36 -36.05 -34.78
N GLY A 567 -12.47 -34.98 -33.99
CA GLY A 567 -13.50 -34.81 -32.97
C GLY A 567 -13.16 -35.43 -31.61
N GLU A 568 -12.03 -36.11 -31.45
CA GLU A 568 -11.59 -36.61 -30.14
C GLU A 568 -11.20 -35.45 -29.22
N ILE A 569 -11.41 -35.61 -27.91
CA ILE A 569 -10.99 -34.62 -26.92
C ILE A 569 -9.86 -35.21 -26.11
N VAL A 570 -8.67 -34.61 -26.18
CA VAL A 570 -7.53 -34.97 -25.34
C VAL A 570 -7.50 -34.03 -24.15
N TYR A 571 -7.61 -34.58 -22.94
CA TYR A 571 -7.47 -33.84 -21.69
C TYR A 571 -6.18 -34.24 -20.98
N ARG A 572 -5.35 -33.25 -20.62
CA ARG A 572 -4.16 -33.46 -19.78
C ARG A 572 -4.12 -32.52 -18.59
N GLU A 573 -3.63 -33.03 -17.47
CA GLU A 573 -3.51 -32.26 -16.23
C GLU A 573 -2.30 -32.70 -15.40
N TRP A 574 -1.60 -31.75 -14.79
CA TRP A 574 -0.45 -32.03 -13.93
C TRP A 574 -0.90 -32.17 -12.46
N ALA A 575 -0.82 -33.39 -11.91
CA ALA A 575 -1.24 -33.70 -10.55
C ALA A 575 -0.44 -34.90 -9.99
N PRO A 576 0.87 -34.71 -9.71
CA PRO A 576 1.77 -35.77 -9.30
C PRO A 576 1.41 -36.40 -7.94
N ASN A 577 0.73 -35.71 -7.04
CA ASN A 577 0.31 -36.30 -5.76
C ASN A 577 -0.93 -37.21 -5.86
N ALA A 578 -1.76 -37.03 -6.90
CA ALA A 578 -2.95 -37.87 -7.08
C ALA A 578 -2.54 -39.34 -7.35
N VAL A 579 -3.32 -40.29 -6.82
CA VAL A 579 -3.17 -41.74 -7.05
C VAL A 579 -4.16 -42.29 -8.06
N GLU A 580 -5.31 -41.62 -8.21
CA GLU A 580 -6.29 -41.83 -9.28
C GLU A 580 -6.78 -40.47 -9.78
N ALA A 581 -7.12 -40.37 -11.07
CA ALA A 581 -7.78 -39.19 -11.63
C ALA A 581 -8.82 -39.60 -12.69
N GLN A 582 -9.94 -38.88 -12.74
CA GLN A 582 -11.03 -39.07 -13.70
C GLN A 582 -11.56 -37.73 -14.21
N LEU A 583 -11.96 -37.69 -15.48
CA LEU A 583 -12.70 -36.56 -16.04
C LEU A 583 -14.20 -36.79 -15.84
N VAL A 584 -14.88 -35.83 -15.21
CA VAL A 584 -16.32 -35.93 -14.90
C VAL A 584 -17.05 -34.69 -15.37
N GLY A 585 -18.36 -34.82 -15.60
CA GLY A 585 -19.20 -33.70 -15.95
C GLY A 585 -20.58 -34.15 -16.42
N ASP A 586 -21.34 -33.20 -16.97
CA ASP A 586 -22.71 -33.47 -17.44
C ASP A 586 -22.72 -34.57 -18.52
N PHE A 587 -21.68 -34.64 -19.35
CA PHE A 587 -21.55 -35.60 -20.46
C PHE A 587 -21.51 -37.07 -20.02
N ASN A 588 -21.11 -37.35 -18.76
CA ASN A 588 -21.06 -38.69 -18.19
C ASN A 588 -21.88 -38.83 -16.91
N ASN A 589 -22.84 -37.92 -16.68
CA ASN A 589 -23.66 -37.86 -15.47
C ASN A 589 -22.83 -37.82 -14.17
N TRP A 590 -21.67 -37.19 -14.20
CA TRP A 590 -20.74 -37.10 -13.07
C TRP A 590 -20.25 -38.47 -12.54
N ASP A 591 -20.28 -39.51 -13.39
CA ASP A 591 -19.84 -40.87 -13.03
C ASP A 591 -18.31 -40.97 -12.99
N VAL A 592 -17.78 -41.19 -11.78
CA VAL A 592 -16.35 -41.30 -11.49
C VAL A 592 -15.70 -42.60 -11.97
N THR A 593 -16.45 -43.52 -12.59
CA THR A 593 -15.94 -44.84 -13.01
C THR A 593 -15.69 -44.97 -14.51
N THR A 594 -16.23 -44.03 -15.31
CA THR A 594 -16.34 -44.22 -16.77
C THR A 594 -15.18 -43.60 -17.57
N HIS A 595 -14.49 -42.61 -17.01
CA HIS A 595 -13.45 -41.83 -17.72
C HIS A 595 -12.15 -41.72 -16.90
N PRO A 596 -11.49 -42.85 -16.56
CA PRO A 596 -10.22 -42.85 -15.87
C PRO A 596 -9.09 -42.29 -16.74
N MET A 597 -8.20 -41.52 -16.12
CA MET A 597 -7.01 -40.97 -16.75
C MET A 597 -5.80 -41.86 -16.47
N ALA A 598 -4.81 -41.83 -17.37
CA ALA A 598 -3.53 -42.52 -17.20
C ALA A 598 -2.43 -41.53 -16.79
N LYS A 599 -1.66 -41.86 -15.75
CA LYS A 599 -0.55 -41.04 -15.24
C LYS A 599 0.78 -41.45 -15.89
N ASN A 600 1.56 -40.48 -16.35
CA ASN A 600 2.93 -40.72 -16.83
C ASN A 600 3.99 -40.53 -15.72
N ASP A 601 5.27 -40.76 -16.06
CA ASP A 601 6.40 -40.70 -15.13
C ASP A 601 6.64 -39.30 -14.52
N PHE A 602 6.10 -38.24 -15.13
CA PHE A 602 6.22 -36.86 -14.64
C PHE A 602 4.99 -36.41 -13.83
N GLY A 603 4.04 -37.33 -13.58
CA GLY A 603 2.81 -37.04 -12.85
C GLY A 603 1.76 -36.26 -13.64
N VAL A 604 1.86 -36.27 -14.97
CA VAL A 604 0.81 -35.75 -15.86
C VAL A 604 -0.19 -36.87 -16.14
N TRP A 605 -1.47 -36.56 -15.92
CA TRP A 605 -2.60 -37.42 -16.22
C TRP A 605 -3.15 -37.10 -17.60
N GLU A 606 -3.53 -38.12 -18.38
CA GLU A 606 -4.08 -37.98 -19.72
C GLU A 606 -5.31 -38.89 -19.93
N ILE A 607 -6.30 -38.39 -20.66
CA ILE A 607 -7.38 -39.21 -21.25
C ILE A 607 -7.70 -38.70 -22.67
N THR A 608 -7.99 -39.62 -23.57
CA THR A 608 -8.61 -39.31 -24.87
C THR A 608 -10.08 -39.74 -24.83
N VAL A 609 -11.00 -38.80 -24.93
CA VAL A 609 -12.44 -39.05 -25.02
C VAL A 609 -12.80 -39.21 -26.50
N PRO A 610 -13.26 -40.39 -26.94
CA PRO A 610 -13.59 -40.64 -28.35
C PRO A 610 -14.69 -39.71 -28.86
N ALA A 611 -14.64 -39.37 -30.15
CA ALA A 611 -15.74 -38.65 -30.79
C ALA A 611 -17.04 -39.47 -30.76
N LYS A 612 -18.17 -38.78 -30.63
CA LYS A 612 -19.52 -39.37 -30.73
C LYS A 612 -20.17 -38.84 -32.00
N ASP A 613 -20.52 -39.75 -32.92
CA ASP A 613 -21.16 -39.42 -34.20
C ASP A 613 -20.37 -38.38 -35.04
N GLY A 614 -19.04 -38.45 -35.00
CA GLY A 614 -18.15 -37.53 -35.72
C GLY A 614 -18.00 -36.14 -35.09
N ALA A 615 -18.55 -35.93 -33.89
CA ALA A 615 -18.46 -34.68 -33.13
C ALA A 615 -17.80 -34.89 -31.76
N PRO A 616 -17.31 -33.84 -31.10
CA PRO A 616 -16.79 -33.91 -29.73
C PRO A 616 -17.83 -34.48 -28.76
N ALA A 617 -17.46 -35.51 -28.00
CA ALA A 617 -18.38 -36.21 -27.09
C ALA A 617 -18.80 -35.38 -25.86
N ILE A 618 -18.05 -34.33 -25.52
CA ILE A 618 -18.42 -33.35 -24.49
C ILE A 618 -19.10 -32.18 -25.20
N PRO A 619 -20.40 -31.93 -25.00
CA PRO A 619 -21.08 -30.81 -25.64
C PRO A 619 -20.51 -29.45 -25.19
N HIS A 620 -20.44 -28.49 -26.11
CA HIS A 620 -20.13 -27.09 -25.78
C HIS A 620 -21.09 -26.58 -24.70
N GLY A 621 -20.56 -25.88 -23.70
CA GLY A 621 -21.35 -25.31 -22.62
C GLY A 621 -21.66 -26.28 -21.47
N SER A 622 -21.27 -27.55 -21.57
CA SER A 622 -21.44 -28.51 -20.47
C SER A 622 -20.47 -28.25 -19.32
N LYS A 623 -20.93 -28.54 -18.09
CA LYS A 623 -20.09 -28.47 -16.89
C LYS A 623 -19.17 -29.69 -16.83
N ILE A 624 -17.92 -29.44 -16.44
CA ILE A 624 -16.87 -30.46 -16.30
C ILE A 624 -16.04 -30.20 -15.05
N LYS A 625 -15.42 -31.24 -14.48
CA LYS A 625 -14.36 -31.14 -13.47
C LYS A 625 -13.38 -32.31 -13.64
N ILE A 626 -12.20 -32.17 -13.05
CA ILE A 626 -11.37 -33.32 -12.72
C ILE A 626 -11.69 -33.76 -11.29
N THR A 627 -11.85 -35.06 -11.08
CA THR A 627 -11.85 -35.65 -9.75
C THR A 627 -10.58 -36.49 -9.55
N MET A 628 -10.01 -36.43 -8.36
CA MET A 628 -8.78 -37.12 -8.02
C MET A 628 -8.92 -37.81 -6.66
N VAL A 629 -8.22 -38.92 -6.47
CA VAL A 629 -8.04 -39.53 -5.15
C VAL A 629 -6.63 -39.18 -4.67
N THR A 630 -6.52 -38.62 -3.48
CA THR A 630 -5.24 -38.29 -2.84
C THR A 630 -4.66 -39.52 -2.13
N PRO A 631 -3.37 -39.51 -1.71
CA PRO A 631 -2.78 -40.63 -0.98
C PRO A 631 -3.46 -40.95 0.36
N SER A 632 -4.24 -40.02 0.94
CA SER A 632 -5.05 -40.28 2.14
C SER A 632 -6.34 -41.06 1.85
N GLY A 633 -6.67 -41.30 0.57
CA GLY A 633 -7.92 -41.91 0.12
C GLY A 633 -9.06 -40.91 -0.05
N GLU A 634 -8.82 -39.61 0.16
CA GLU A 634 -9.83 -38.57 -0.04
C GLU A 634 -10.08 -38.34 -1.54
N ARG A 635 -11.35 -38.29 -1.94
CA ARG A 635 -11.75 -37.89 -3.29
C ARG A 635 -12.04 -36.39 -3.34
N ILE A 636 -11.27 -35.68 -4.15
CA ILE A 636 -11.38 -34.23 -4.36
C ILE A 636 -11.90 -33.92 -5.77
N TYR A 637 -12.50 -32.75 -5.94
CA TYR A 637 -12.94 -32.19 -7.22
C TYR A 637 -12.30 -30.83 -7.44
N ARG A 638 -11.80 -30.58 -8.65
CA ARG A 638 -11.18 -29.31 -9.03
C ARG A 638 -11.64 -28.86 -10.40
N ILE A 639 -11.66 -27.55 -10.57
CA ILE A 639 -11.69 -26.91 -11.89
C ILE A 639 -10.35 -27.18 -12.58
N PRO A 640 -10.28 -27.70 -13.82
CA PRO A 640 -9.03 -27.91 -14.53
C PRO A 640 -8.17 -26.64 -14.57
N ALA A 641 -6.87 -26.74 -14.29
CA ALA A 641 -5.98 -25.58 -14.14
C ALA A 641 -5.88 -24.74 -15.43
N TRP A 642 -6.12 -25.39 -16.57
CA TRP A 642 -6.03 -24.85 -17.92
C TRP A 642 -7.41 -24.57 -18.54
N ILE A 643 -8.47 -24.46 -17.72
CA ILE A 643 -9.82 -24.22 -18.24
C ILE A 643 -9.93 -22.86 -18.93
N LYS A 644 -10.62 -22.83 -20.08
CA LYS A 644 -10.85 -21.59 -20.86
C LYS A 644 -12.08 -20.79 -20.43
N ARG A 645 -13.00 -21.41 -19.67
CA ARG A 645 -14.21 -20.76 -19.16
C ARG A 645 -14.69 -21.41 -17.87
N VAL A 646 -15.08 -20.55 -16.94
CA VAL A 646 -15.90 -20.92 -15.78
C VAL A 646 -17.14 -20.03 -15.75
N VAL A 647 -18.15 -20.40 -14.99
CA VAL A 647 -19.35 -19.58 -14.75
C VAL A 647 -19.79 -19.73 -13.29
N GLN A 648 -20.52 -18.75 -12.78
CA GLN A 648 -21.13 -18.77 -11.45
C GLN A 648 -22.63 -18.61 -11.56
N ASP A 649 -23.36 -19.47 -10.86
CA ASP A 649 -24.80 -19.38 -10.68
C ASP A 649 -25.07 -19.31 -9.17
N LEU A 650 -25.30 -18.10 -8.68
CA LEU A 650 -25.44 -17.82 -7.25
C LEU A 650 -26.70 -18.46 -6.64
N ASP A 651 -27.70 -18.82 -7.45
CA ASP A 651 -28.88 -19.56 -6.99
C ASP A 651 -28.57 -21.03 -6.70
N VAL A 652 -27.45 -21.55 -7.25
CA VAL A 652 -27.02 -22.94 -7.12
C VAL A 652 -25.83 -23.08 -6.17
N SER A 653 -24.77 -22.28 -6.36
CA SER A 653 -23.55 -22.36 -5.56
C SER A 653 -22.81 -21.02 -5.54
N PRO A 654 -22.19 -20.63 -4.40
CA PRO A 654 -21.27 -19.50 -4.37
C PRO A 654 -19.94 -19.80 -5.10
N THR A 655 -19.63 -21.05 -5.46
CA THR A 655 -18.40 -21.40 -6.19
C THR A 655 -18.60 -21.36 -7.70
N TYR A 656 -17.51 -21.14 -8.43
CA TYR A 656 -17.53 -21.28 -9.89
C TYR A 656 -17.56 -22.75 -10.34
N GLU A 657 -18.09 -22.97 -11.54
CA GLU A 657 -18.12 -24.23 -12.25
C GLU A 657 -17.37 -24.10 -13.58
N SER A 658 -16.50 -25.06 -13.91
CA SER A 658 -15.84 -25.09 -15.21
C SER A 658 -16.77 -25.55 -16.33
N VAL A 659 -16.67 -24.84 -17.45
CA VAL A 659 -17.51 -25.06 -18.63
C VAL A 659 -16.62 -25.41 -19.80
N PHE A 660 -16.96 -26.49 -20.51
CA PHE A 660 -16.26 -26.84 -21.73
C PHE A 660 -16.57 -25.82 -22.85
N TRP A 661 -15.61 -24.92 -23.10
CA TRP A 661 -15.74 -23.87 -24.10
C TRP A 661 -15.17 -24.30 -25.46
N ASN A 662 -16.04 -24.89 -26.28
CA ASN A 662 -15.74 -25.21 -27.68
C ASN A 662 -16.89 -24.77 -28.61
N PRO A 663 -17.13 -23.46 -28.78
CA PRO A 663 -18.25 -23.00 -29.60
C PRO A 663 -18.15 -23.55 -31.03
N PRO A 664 -19.29 -23.82 -31.70
CA PRO A 664 -19.30 -24.21 -33.11
C PRO A 664 -18.50 -23.24 -33.98
N ILE A 665 -17.92 -23.72 -35.09
CA ILE A 665 -17.01 -22.94 -35.96
C ILE A 665 -17.66 -21.64 -36.44
N GLU A 666 -18.98 -21.65 -36.68
CA GLU A 666 -19.77 -20.50 -37.09
C GLU A 666 -19.99 -19.45 -35.98
N LYS A 667 -19.78 -19.81 -34.71
CA LYS A 667 -19.88 -18.93 -33.53
C LYS A 667 -18.52 -18.52 -32.96
N GLN A 668 -17.42 -19.09 -33.44
CA GLN A 668 -16.08 -18.67 -33.06
C GLN A 668 -15.76 -17.29 -33.65
N TYR A 669 -15.24 -16.39 -32.82
CA TYR A 669 -14.80 -15.09 -33.30
C TYR A 669 -13.57 -15.25 -34.19
N LYS A 670 -13.57 -14.54 -35.32
CA LYS A 670 -12.43 -14.46 -36.24
C LYS A 670 -11.95 -13.02 -36.29
N PHE A 671 -10.73 -12.79 -35.83
CA PHE A 671 -10.09 -11.48 -35.92
C PHE A 671 -10.11 -10.96 -37.35
N GLN A 672 -10.58 -9.73 -37.52
CA GLN A 672 -10.68 -9.05 -38.82
C GLN A 672 -9.57 -8.03 -39.01
N HIS A 673 -8.95 -7.55 -37.93
CA HIS A 673 -7.93 -6.52 -37.94
C HIS A 673 -6.58 -7.06 -37.48
N THR A 674 -5.52 -6.46 -37.99
CA THR A 674 -4.16 -6.74 -37.55
C THR A 674 -3.81 -5.87 -36.35
N HIS A 675 -2.85 -6.33 -35.55
CA HIS A 675 -2.25 -5.52 -34.47
C HIS A 675 -1.88 -4.10 -34.96
N PRO A 676 -2.13 -3.07 -34.15
CA PRO A 676 -1.72 -1.71 -34.44
C PRO A 676 -0.18 -1.60 -34.49
N LYS A 677 0.33 -0.57 -35.17
CA LYS A 677 1.76 -0.26 -35.11
C LYS A 677 2.13 0.16 -33.70
N LYS A 678 3.28 -0.31 -33.20
CA LYS A 678 3.84 0.11 -31.92
C LYS A 678 3.96 1.64 -31.88
N PRO A 679 3.28 2.33 -30.93
CA PRO A 679 3.42 3.77 -30.76
C PRO A 679 4.84 4.17 -30.34
N GLU A 680 5.27 5.37 -30.72
CA GLU A 680 6.58 5.93 -30.28
C GLU A 680 6.60 6.19 -28.76
N SER A 681 5.46 6.67 -28.24
CA SER A 681 5.15 6.88 -26.82
C SER A 681 3.77 6.30 -26.48
N LEU A 682 3.62 5.81 -25.25
CA LEU A 682 2.34 5.27 -24.77
C LEU A 682 1.54 6.36 -24.03
N ARG A 683 0.28 6.52 -24.45
CA ARG A 683 -0.77 7.29 -23.77
C ARG A 683 -1.86 6.28 -23.41
N ILE A 684 -1.79 5.79 -22.18
CA ILE A 684 -2.51 4.63 -21.68
C ILE A 684 -3.79 5.07 -20.96
N TYR A 685 -4.93 4.51 -21.37
CA TYR A 685 -6.18 4.58 -20.64
C TYR A 685 -6.36 3.28 -19.84
N GLU A 686 -6.17 3.34 -18.53
CA GLU A 686 -6.38 2.22 -17.62
C GLU A 686 -7.87 2.07 -17.32
N ALA A 687 -8.42 0.88 -17.56
CA ALA A 687 -9.85 0.63 -17.50
C ALA A 687 -10.21 -0.75 -16.95
N HIS A 688 -11.40 -0.84 -16.36
CA HIS A 688 -11.99 -2.05 -15.84
C HIS A 688 -13.41 -2.23 -16.41
N VAL A 689 -13.58 -3.28 -17.21
CA VAL A 689 -14.83 -3.53 -17.96
C VAL A 689 -16.07 -3.47 -17.08
N GLY A 690 -16.07 -4.14 -15.94
CA GLY A 690 -17.27 -4.26 -15.11
C GLY A 690 -17.81 -2.97 -14.49
N ILE A 691 -17.02 -1.89 -14.41
CA ILE A 691 -17.45 -0.61 -13.80
C ILE A 691 -17.66 0.50 -14.85
N SER A 692 -17.46 0.18 -16.12
CA SER A 692 -17.40 1.12 -17.24
C SER A 692 -18.77 1.60 -17.76
N SER A 693 -19.76 1.66 -16.87
CA SER A 693 -21.13 2.10 -17.16
C SER A 693 -21.63 3.01 -16.04
N PRO A 694 -22.55 3.96 -16.31
CA PRO A 694 -23.21 4.71 -15.25
C PRO A 694 -24.25 3.89 -14.47
N GLU A 695 -24.63 2.71 -14.96
CA GLU A 695 -25.56 1.80 -14.29
C GLU A 695 -24.91 1.08 -13.10
N THR A 696 -25.67 0.81 -12.05
CA THR A 696 -25.22 0.10 -10.85
C THR A 696 -25.26 -1.42 -11.05
N LYS A 697 -24.51 -1.91 -12.03
CA LYS A 697 -24.41 -3.33 -12.41
C LYS A 697 -22.99 -3.65 -12.88
N VAL A 698 -22.68 -4.92 -13.06
CA VAL A 698 -21.47 -5.32 -13.81
C VAL A 698 -21.72 -5.06 -15.31
N ALA A 699 -20.95 -4.15 -15.90
CA ALA A 699 -20.96 -3.91 -17.34
C ALA A 699 -20.24 -5.03 -18.12
N THR A 700 -20.60 -5.17 -19.39
CA THR A 700 -20.18 -6.26 -20.27
C THR A 700 -19.08 -5.85 -21.24
N TYR A 701 -18.38 -6.85 -21.82
CA TYR A 701 -17.43 -6.62 -22.90
C TYR A 701 -18.07 -5.89 -24.09
N LYS A 702 -19.30 -6.27 -24.47
CA LYS A 702 -20.05 -5.63 -25.55
C LYS A 702 -20.37 -4.16 -25.27
N GLU A 703 -20.76 -3.84 -24.03
CA GLU A 703 -20.99 -2.45 -23.61
C GLU A 703 -19.69 -1.64 -23.64
N PHE A 704 -18.57 -2.20 -23.18
CA PHE A 704 -17.25 -1.56 -23.26
C PHE A 704 -16.84 -1.30 -24.72
N THR A 705 -16.99 -2.30 -25.60
CA THR A 705 -16.71 -2.19 -27.04
C THR A 705 -17.52 -1.06 -27.67
N ALA A 706 -18.82 -0.98 -27.38
CA ALA A 706 -19.72 -0.01 -27.97
C ALA A 706 -19.53 1.42 -27.44
N ASN A 707 -19.24 1.56 -26.14
CA ASN A 707 -19.33 2.86 -25.46
C ASN A 707 -17.96 3.43 -25.05
N MET A 708 -17.05 2.57 -24.57
CA MET A 708 -15.75 3.03 -24.06
C MET A 708 -14.69 3.17 -25.14
N LEU A 709 -14.60 2.23 -26.11
CA LEU A 709 -13.60 2.34 -27.17
C LEU A 709 -13.72 3.65 -27.98
N PRO A 710 -14.92 4.09 -28.42
CA PRO A 710 -15.06 5.38 -29.09
C PRO A 710 -14.63 6.56 -28.21
N ARG A 711 -14.95 6.52 -26.91
CA ARG A 711 -14.57 7.56 -25.94
C ARG A 711 -13.06 7.64 -25.77
N ILE A 712 -12.39 6.52 -25.55
CA ILE A 712 -10.93 6.44 -25.39
C ILE A 712 -10.24 6.98 -26.64
N LYS A 713 -10.72 6.57 -27.84
CA LYS A 713 -10.21 7.08 -29.11
C LYS A 713 -10.45 8.59 -29.26
N TYR A 714 -11.63 9.08 -28.90
CA TYR A 714 -11.98 10.50 -28.95
C TYR A 714 -11.03 11.36 -28.10
N LEU A 715 -10.68 10.88 -26.91
CA LEU A 715 -9.76 11.53 -25.98
C LEU A 715 -8.30 11.53 -26.47
N GLY A 716 -7.92 10.74 -27.48
CA GLY A 716 -6.57 10.74 -28.06
C GLY A 716 -5.58 9.77 -27.42
N TYR A 717 -6.03 8.90 -26.52
CA TYR A 717 -5.24 7.78 -26.02
C TYR A 717 -4.94 6.80 -27.17
N ASN A 718 -3.80 6.12 -27.09
CA ASN A 718 -3.36 5.16 -28.10
C ASN A 718 -3.17 3.74 -27.56
N ALA A 719 -3.32 3.57 -26.24
CA ALA A 719 -3.23 2.29 -25.57
C ALA A 719 -4.31 2.17 -24.47
N ILE A 720 -4.74 0.94 -24.21
CA ILE A 720 -5.66 0.58 -23.12
C ILE A 720 -4.91 -0.38 -22.21
N GLN A 721 -4.89 -0.12 -20.90
CA GLN A 721 -4.51 -1.12 -19.89
C GLN A 721 -5.80 -1.74 -19.36
N LEU A 722 -6.04 -3.00 -19.69
CA LEU A 722 -7.28 -3.68 -19.37
C LEU A 722 -7.13 -4.56 -18.12
N MET A 723 -7.72 -4.08 -17.02
CA MET A 723 -7.65 -4.71 -15.71
C MET A 723 -8.69 -5.83 -15.54
N ALA A 724 -8.46 -6.71 -14.56
CA ALA A 724 -9.42 -7.71 -14.08
C ALA A 724 -10.00 -8.65 -15.15
N ILE A 725 -9.22 -9.01 -16.16
CA ILE A 725 -9.63 -9.93 -17.23
C ILE A 725 -9.41 -11.40 -16.86
N MET A 726 -8.28 -11.73 -16.24
CA MET A 726 -8.05 -13.07 -15.70
C MET A 726 -9.11 -13.36 -14.64
N GLU A 727 -9.75 -14.53 -14.72
CA GLU A 727 -10.90 -14.83 -13.89
C GLU A 727 -10.54 -14.87 -12.40
N HIS A 728 -11.35 -14.16 -11.62
CA HIS A 728 -11.17 -13.93 -10.19
C HIS A 728 -12.53 -14.07 -9.50
N ALA A 729 -12.65 -14.93 -8.49
CA ALA A 729 -13.94 -15.21 -7.86
C ALA A 729 -14.43 -14.03 -7.01
N TYR A 730 -13.51 -13.29 -6.38
CA TYR A 730 -13.84 -12.14 -5.53
C TYR A 730 -13.80 -10.84 -6.34
N TYR A 731 -14.97 -10.31 -6.73
CA TYR A 731 -15.06 -9.12 -7.59
C TYR A 731 -14.40 -7.88 -6.97
N ALA A 732 -14.53 -7.68 -5.66
CA ALA A 732 -13.91 -6.58 -4.94
C ALA A 732 -12.38 -6.73 -4.75
N SER A 733 -11.76 -7.80 -5.26
CA SER A 733 -10.30 -7.86 -5.42
C SER A 733 -9.78 -6.99 -6.55
N PHE A 734 -10.68 -6.41 -7.34
CA PHE A 734 -10.35 -5.61 -8.52
C PHE A 734 -9.54 -6.38 -9.59
N GLY A 735 -9.64 -7.71 -9.59
CA GLY A 735 -8.91 -8.60 -10.48
C GLY A 735 -7.65 -9.24 -9.90
N TYR A 736 -7.19 -8.80 -8.72
CA TYR A 736 -5.93 -9.25 -8.16
C TYR A 736 -5.98 -10.68 -7.55
N GLN A 737 -7.16 -11.16 -7.13
CA GLN A 737 -7.31 -12.51 -6.60
C GLN A 737 -7.65 -13.52 -7.70
N VAL A 738 -6.68 -13.83 -8.56
CA VAL A 738 -6.90 -14.73 -9.71
C VAL A 738 -7.14 -16.17 -9.28
N ASN A 739 -8.18 -16.76 -9.84
CA ASN A 739 -8.62 -18.14 -9.62
C ASN A 739 -8.27 -19.05 -10.80
N ASN A 740 -8.62 -18.63 -12.03
CA ASN A 740 -8.51 -19.45 -13.25
C ASN A 740 -7.74 -18.69 -14.32
N PHE A 741 -6.46 -18.99 -14.47
CA PHE A 741 -5.50 -18.16 -15.20
C PHE A 741 -5.74 -18.10 -16.71
N PHE A 742 -6.37 -19.13 -17.29
CA PHE A 742 -6.67 -19.25 -18.73
C PHE A 742 -8.13 -18.89 -19.07
N ALA A 743 -8.91 -18.43 -18.09
CA ALA A 743 -10.30 -18.04 -18.30
C ALA A 743 -10.43 -16.52 -18.33
N ALA A 744 -11.05 -16.00 -19.40
CA ALA A 744 -11.54 -14.62 -19.43
C ALA A 744 -12.74 -14.50 -18.49
N SER A 745 -12.76 -13.45 -17.66
CA SER A 745 -13.74 -13.32 -16.60
C SER A 745 -15.17 -13.35 -17.16
N SER A 746 -15.90 -14.36 -16.72
CA SER A 746 -17.23 -14.68 -17.23
C SER A 746 -18.30 -13.67 -16.84
N ARG A 747 -18.00 -12.81 -15.85
CA ARG A 747 -18.86 -11.70 -15.42
C ARG A 747 -19.19 -10.73 -16.54
N TYR A 748 -18.26 -10.51 -17.47
CA TYR A 748 -18.42 -9.50 -18.51
C TYR A 748 -18.95 -10.07 -19.83
N GLY A 749 -18.98 -11.40 -19.98
CA GLY A 749 -19.46 -12.06 -21.19
C GLY A 749 -18.73 -13.36 -21.52
N THR A 750 -18.64 -13.65 -22.82
CA THR A 750 -17.98 -14.83 -23.36
C THR A 750 -16.54 -14.52 -23.80
N PRO A 751 -15.67 -15.53 -23.93
CA PRO A 751 -14.36 -15.37 -24.57
C PRO A 751 -14.44 -14.71 -25.96
N GLU A 752 -15.49 -14.99 -26.73
CA GLU A 752 -15.68 -14.40 -28.06
C GLU A 752 -15.98 -12.90 -27.99
N ASP A 753 -16.68 -12.43 -26.94
CA ASP A 753 -16.94 -11.01 -26.73
C ASP A 753 -15.67 -10.23 -26.39
N LEU A 754 -14.74 -10.84 -25.64
CA LEU A 754 -13.43 -10.25 -25.37
C LEU A 754 -12.57 -10.18 -26.63
N LYS A 755 -12.57 -11.23 -27.48
CA LYS A 755 -11.87 -11.19 -28.77
C LYS A 755 -12.39 -10.05 -29.65
N GLU A 756 -13.71 -9.87 -29.72
CA GLU A 756 -14.30 -8.75 -30.45
C GLU A 756 -13.90 -7.39 -29.87
N LEU A 757 -13.85 -7.25 -28.55
CA LEU A 757 -13.39 -6.01 -27.89
C LEU A 757 -11.96 -5.65 -28.35
N VAL A 758 -11.03 -6.60 -28.25
CA VAL A 758 -9.62 -6.37 -28.64
C VAL A 758 -9.51 -6.07 -30.13
N ASP A 759 -10.19 -6.84 -30.98
CA ASP A 759 -10.17 -6.64 -32.45
C ASP A 759 -10.79 -5.29 -32.85
N THR A 760 -11.84 -4.87 -32.16
CA THR A 760 -12.47 -3.55 -32.38
C THR A 760 -11.53 -2.43 -31.95
N ALA A 761 -10.83 -2.58 -30.82
CA ALA A 761 -9.81 -1.62 -30.39
C ALA A 761 -8.67 -1.52 -31.43
N HIS A 762 -8.22 -2.64 -31.99
CA HIS A 762 -7.24 -2.69 -33.08
C HIS A 762 -7.74 -1.96 -34.34
N SER A 763 -9.02 -2.11 -34.70
CA SER A 763 -9.63 -1.36 -35.82
C SER A 763 -9.55 0.17 -35.63
N MET A 764 -9.50 0.63 -34.37
CA MET A 764 -9.35 2.04 -33.99
C MET A 764 -7.88 2.47 -33.81
N GLY A 765 -6.93 1.56 -34.06
CA GLY A 765 -5.50 1.78 -33.87
C GLY A 765 -5.07 1.86 -32.39
N LEU A 766 -5.84 1.27 -31.48
CA LEU A 766 -5.56 1.24 -30.05
C LEU A 766 -4.81 -0.05 -29.71
N VAL A 767 -3.66 0.09 -29.05
CA VAL A 767 -2.95 -1.02 -28.40
C VAL A 767 -3.76 -1.48 -27.18
N VAL A 768 -3.86 -2.78 -26.93
CA VAL A 768 -4.51 -3.33 -25.74
C VAL A 768 -3.51 -4.16 -24.94
N LEU A 769 -3.24 -3.72 -23.71
CA LEU A 769 -2.40 -4.38 -22.74
C LEU A 769 -3.26 -5.10 -21.70
N LEU A 770 -2.82 -6.29 -21.28
CA LEU A 770 -3.49 -7.06 -20.24
C LEU A 770 -2.77 -6.91 -18.89
N ASP A 771 -3.52 -6.80 -17.80
CA ASP A 771 -3.00 -7.04 -16.45
C ASP A 771 -2.72 -8.51 -16.24
N VAL A 772 -1.45 -8.84 -16.00
CA VAL A 772 -0.99 -10.18 -15.69
C VAL A 772 -0.63 -10.26 -14.21
N VAL A 773 -1.47 -10.97 -13.46
CA VAL A 773 -1.24 -11.23 -12.04
C VAL A 773 -0.56 -12.59 -11.89
N HIS A 774 0.76 -12.60 -12.11
CA HIS A 774 1.60 -13.80 -11.88
C HIS A 774 2.37 -13.72 -10.57
N SER A 775 2.21 -12.66 -9.78
CA SER A 775 2.87 -12.50 -8.49
C SER A 775 2.34 -13.46 -7.42
N HIS A 776 1.05 -13.79 -7.48
CA HIS A 776 0.35 -14.66 -6.54
C HIS A 776 -0.89 -15.30 -7.19
N ALA A 777 -1.56 -16.19 -6.46
CA ALA A 777 -2.86 -16.74 -6.81
C ALA A 777 -3.81 -16.73 -5.61
N SER A 778 -5.12 -16.72 -5.86
CA SER A 778 -6.14 -16.84 -4.82
C SER A 778 -5.93 -18.10 -3.98
N LYS A 779 -6.22 -18.01 -2.68
CA LYS A 779 -6.23 -19.17 -1.77
C LYS A 779 -7.43 -20.09 -1.95
N ASN A 780 -8.37 -19.76 -2.85
CA ASN A 780 -9.54 -20.59 -3.10
C ASN A 780 -9.15 -21.99 -3.57
N VAL A 781 -9.72 -23.00 -2.92
CA VAL A 781 -9.45 -24.43 -3.20
C VAL A 781 -10.47 -25.05 -4.16
N LEU A 782 -11.74 -24.68 -4.03
CA LEU A 782 -12.82 -25.33 -4.79
C LEU A 782 -12.89 -24.84 -6.23
N ASP A 783 -12.60 -23.56 -6.45
CA ASP A 783 -12.71 -22.87 -7.72
C ASP A 783 -11.45 -22.08 -8.07
N GLY A 784 -10.30 -22.44 -7.49
CA GLY A 784 -9.01 -21.85 -7.76
C GLY A 784 -7.89 -22.89 -7.83
N LEU A 785 -6.67 -22.42 -8.02
CA LEU A 785 -5.48 -23.26 -8.22
C LEU A 785 -4.91 -23.84 -6.91
N ASN A 786 -5.37 -23.37 -5.74
CA ASN A 786 -4.86 -23.80 -4.44
C ASN A 786 -5.23 -25.27 -4.14
N MET A 787 -4.31 -26.01 -3.51
CA MET A 787 -4.53 -27.41 -3.09
C MET A 787 -5.03 -28.31 -4.24
N PHE A 788 -4.59 -28.04 -5.47
CA PHE A 788 -5.13 -28.66 -6.68
C PHE A 788 -5.04 -30.20 -6.63
N ASP A 789 -3.86 -30.76 -6.38
CA ASP A 789 -3.66 -32.21 -6.21
C ASP A 789 -3.70 -32.67 -4.74
N GLY A 790 -4.29 -31.84 -3.87
CA GLY A 790 -4.34 -32.05 -2.42
C GLY A 790 -3.08 -31.62 -1.68
N THR A 791 -2.06 -31.08 -2.36
CA THR A 791 -0.85 -30.54 -1.71
C THR A 791 -0.81 -29.02 -1.73
N ASP A 792 -0.14 -28.43 -0.75
CA ASP A 792 0.08 -26.99 -0.72
C ASP A 792 1.18 -26.54 -1.70
N HIS A 793 1.96 -27.43 -2.31
CA HIS A 793 3.21 -27.08 -2.98
C HIS A 793 3.29 -27.52 -4.46
N LEU A 794 2.15 -27.81 -5.11
CA LEU A 794 2.13 -28.15 -6.53
C LEU A 794 2.61 -26.98 -7.39
N TYR A 795 1.77 -25.96 -7.57
CA TYR A 795 2.12 -24.74 -8.32
C TYR A 795 2.89 -23.72 -7.46
N PHE A 796 2.90 -23.94 -6.14
CA PHE A 796 3.34 -22.97 -5.15
C PHE A 796 4.53 -23.48 -4.34
N HIS A 797 5.19 -22.60 -3.60
CA HIS A 797 6.04 -23.06 -2.51
C HIS A 797 5.18 -23.69 -1.39
N GLY A 798 5.76 -24.62 -0.62
CA GLY A 798 5.11 -25.18 0.58
C GLY A 798 5.32 -24.33 1.83
N GLY A 799 4.46 -24.50 2.83
CA GLY A 799 4.55 -23.81 4.12
C GLY A 799 4.44 -22.28 4.03
N GLY A 800 5.08 -21.57 4.97
CA GLY A 800 5.03 -20.10 5.04
C GLY A 800 5.56 -19.40 3.79
N LYS A 801 6.62 -19.94 3.15
CA LYS A 801 7.16 -19.40 1.89
C LYS A 801 6.14 -19.40 0.75
N GLY A 802 5.15 -20.27 0.81
CA GLY A 802 4.07 -20.39 -0.16
C GLY A 802 2.89 -19.45 0.05
N ARG A 803 2.96 -18.54 1.02
CA ARG A 803 1.84 -17.69 1.45
C ARG A 803 2.27 -16.22 1.50
N HIS A 804 1.40 -15.35 1.03
CA HIS A 804 1.54 -13.90 1.17
C HIS A 804 0.55 -13.42 2.22
N GLU A 805 1.01 -13.15 3.44
CA GLU A 805 0.13 -12.93 4.61
C GLU A 805 -0.77 -11.72 4.45
N LEU A 806 -0.21 -10.57 4.03
CA LEU A 806 -0.97 -9.33 3.82
C LEU A 806 -2.06 -9.46 2.73
N TRP A 807 -1.83 -10.31 1.73
CA TRP A 807 -2.76 -10.50 0.61
C TRP A 807 -3.59 -11.77 0.76
N ASP A 808 -3.37 -12.55 1.81
CA ASP A 808 -4.06 -13.82 2.09
C ASP A 808 -4.07 -14.78 0.87
N SER A 809 -2.90 -14.90 0.22
CA SER A 809 -2.75 -15.51 -1.11
C SER A 809 -1.64 -16.57 -1.19
N ARG A 810 -1.58 -17.33 -2.29
CA ARG A 810 -0.52 -18.33 -2.58
C ARG A 810 0.60 -17.77 -3.45
N LEU A 811 1.85 -18.18 -3.21
CA LEU A 811 3.04 -17.73 -3.96
C LEU A 811 3.63 -18.85 -4.83
N PHE A 812 3.78 -18.57 -6.13
CA PHE A 812 4.29 -19.51 -7.12
C PHE A 812 5.71 -20.00 -6.81
N ASN A 813 5.98 -21.26 -7.15
CA ASN A 813 7.34 -21.78 -7.18
C ASN A 813 7.93 -21.60 -8.59
N TYR A 814 8.46 -20.41 -8.87
CA TYR A 814 9.04 -20.07 -10.19
C TYR A 814 10.24 -20.94 -10.60
N GLY A 815 10.81 -21.72 -9.67
CA GLY A 815 11.90 -22.65 -9.95
C GLY A 815 11.44 -24.03 -10.46
N ASN A 816 10.13 -24.27 -10.58
CA ASN A 816 9.57 -25.53 -11.06
C ASN A 816 9.29 -25.49 -12.58
N HIS A 817 9.66 -26.55 -13.30
CA HIS A 817 9.52 -26.65 -14.76
C HIS A 817 8.07 -26.55 -15.23
N GLU A 818 7.12 -27.21 -14.56
CA GLU A 818 5.70 -27.15 -14.96
C GLU A 818 5.05 -25.81 -14.55
N VAL A 819 5.54 -25.15 -13.49
CA VAL A 819 5.12 -23.78 -13.16
C VAL A 819 5.61 -22.78 -14.21
N LEU A 820 6.86 -22.92 -14.68
CA LEU A 820 7.37 -22.14 -15.80
C LEU A 820 6.54 -22.39 -17.07
N ARG A 821 6.22 -23.66 -17.37
CA ARG A 821 5.35 -24.00 -18.51
C ARG A 821 3.98 -23.32 -18.38
N PHE A 822 3.35 -23.43 -17.21
CA PHE A 822 2.04 -22.85 -16.93
C PHE A 822 2.03 -21.33 -17.15
N LEU A 823 2.95 -20.61 -16.49
CA LEU A 823 2.99 -19.15 -16.54
C LEU A 823 3.42 -18.62 -17.92
N LEU A 824 4.47 -19.18 -18.54
CA LEU A 824 4.88 -18.77 -19.89
C LEU A 824 3.82 -19.10 -20.94
N SER A 825 3.13 -20.23 -20.79
CA SER A 825 2.02 -20.57 -21.68
C SER A 825 0.81 -19.68 -21.47
N ASN A 826 0.61 -19.18 -20.26
CA ASN A 826 -0.44 -18.22 -19.97
C ASN A 826 -0.22 -16.90 -20.73
N LEU A 827 1.01 -16.38 -20.72
CA LEU A 827 1.36 -15.20 -21.52
C LEU A 827 1.10 -15.44 -23.00
N ARG A 828 1.57 -16.57 -23.54
CA ARG A 828 1.38 -16.90 -24.96
C ARG A 828 -0.09 -17.09 -25.32
N PHE A 829 -0.88 -17.70 -24.44
CA PHE A 829 -2.31 -17.89 -24.63
C PHE A 829 -3.04 -16.56 -24.77
N TRP A 830 -2.77 -15.58 -23.91
CA TRP A 830 -3.43 -14.27 -24.01
C TRP A 830 -3.04 -13.50 -25.29
N MET A 831 -1.81 -13.65 -25.77
CA MET A 831 -1.40 -13.08 -27.08
C MET A 831 -2.08 -13.80 -28.25
N ASP A 832 -2.02 -15.13 -28.30
CA ASP A 832 -2.48 -15.91 -29.47
C ASP A 832 -4.01 -16.02 -29.54
N GLU A 833 -4.70 -16.25 -28.42
CA GLU A 833 -6.15 -16.49 -28.38
C GLU A 833 -6.95 -15.18 -28.41
N TYR A 834 -6.44 -14.12 -27.77
CA TYR A 834 -7.18 -12.85 -27.59
C TYR A 834 -6.53 -11.64 -28.27
N GLY A 835 -5.32 -11.75 -28.83
CA GLY A 835 -4.70 -10.68 -29.58
C GLY A 835 -4.15 -9.52 -28.73
N PHE A 836 -3.91 -9.71 -27.44
CA PHE A 836 -3.29 -8.66 -26.61
C PHE A 836 -1.90 -8.29 -27.13
N ASP A 837 -1.55 -7.00 -27.06
CA ASP A 837 -0.33 -6.43 -27.62
C ASP A 837 0.85 -6.40 -26.63
N GLY A 838 0.58 -6.71 -25.37
CA GLY A 838 1.55 -6.70 -24.29
C GLY A 838 0.90 -6.80 -22.92
N PHE A 839 1.69 -6.61 -21.87
CA PHE A 839 1.28 -6.87 -20.49
C PHE A 839 1.78 -5.82 -19.51
N ARG A 840 1.00 -5.59 -18.46
CA ARG A 840 1.49 -5.08 -17.18
C ARG A 840 1.61 -6.26 -16.22
N PHE A 841 2.81 -6.47 -15.66
CA PHE A 841 3.02 -7.48 -14.62
C PHE A 841 2.77 -6.84 -13.26
N ASP A 842 1.71 -7.26 -12.57
CA ASP A 842 1.34 -6.68 -11.29
C ASP A 842 2.05 -7.36 -10.12
N GLY A 843 2.45 -6.55 -9.13
CA GLY A 843 3.15 -7.04 -7.94
C GLY A 843 4.59 -7.49 -8.22
N VAL A 844 5.26 -6.99 -9.27
CA VAL A 844 6.68 -7.30 -9.57
C VAL A 844 7.58 -7.03 -8.37
N THR A 845 7.30 -5.98 -7.61
CA THR A 845 8.01 -5.66 -6.37
C THR A 845 7.92 -6.79 -5.33
N SER A 846 6.78 -7.49 -5.23
CA SER A 846 6.59 -8.69 -4.40
C SER A 846 7.32 -9.91 -4.98
N MET A 847 7.45 -9.99 -6.32
CA MET A 847 8.23 -11.05 -6.98
C MET A 847 9.75 -10.88 -6.80
N LEU A 848 10.25 -9.64 -6.82
CA LEU A 848 11.69 -9.33 -6.83
C LEU A 848 12.30 -9.24 -5.43
N TYR A 849 11.57 -8.69 -4.46
CA TYR A 849 12.12 -8.32 -3.16
C TYR A 849 11.28 -8.88 -2.03
N THR A 850 11.92 -9.47 -1.03
CA THR A 850 11.30 -9.75 0.27
C THR A 850 11.00 -8.48 1.08
N HIS A 851 11.48 -7.31 0.61
CA HIS A 851 11.36 -5.99 1.26
C HIS A 851 10.77 -4.90 0.33
N HIS A 852 10.19 -5.30 -0.81
CA HIS A 852 9.33 -4.48 -1.67
C HIS A 852 9.86 -3.10 -2.18
N GLY A 853 11.03 -3.04 -2.84
CA GLY A 853 11.78 -1.81 -3.23
C GLY A 853 11.09 -0.68 -4.06
N ILE A 854 11.72 0.53 -4.04
CA ILE A 854 11.23 1.80 -4.63
C ILE A 854 12.34 2.50 -5.46
N GLY A 855 11.98 3.15 -6.58
CA GLY A 855 12.81 4.16 -7.27
C GLY A 855 12.59 4.24 -8.78
N THR A 856 12.92 5.40 -9.38
CA THR A 856 13.01 5.58 -10.85
C THR A 856 14.45 5.91 -11.23
N ARG A 857 14.96 5.38 -12.35
CA ARG A 857 16.34 5.57 -12.80
C ARG A 857 16.39 6.34 -14.12
N HIS A 858 17.29 7.31 -14.21
CA HIS A 858 17.50 8.06 -15.44
C HIS A 858 17.93 7.12 -16.57
N GLY A 859 17.26 7.18 -17.72
CA GLY A 859 17.52 6.32 -18.88
C GLY A 859 16.69 5.02 -18.93
N GLU A 860 15.95 4.70 -17.87
CA GLU A 860 14.93 3.65 -17.89
C GLU A 860 13.56 4.29 -18.18
N LYS A 861 12.85 3.77 -19.19
CA LYS A 861 11.54 4.31 -19.57
C LYS A 861 10.52 4.09 -18.46
N THR A 862 9.78 5.14 -18.13
CA THR A 862 8.74 5.12 -17.08
C THR A 862 7.38 5.57 -17.62
N ILE A 863 6.30 5.02 -17.04
CA ILE A 863 4.94 5.49 -17.27
C ILE A 863 4.57 6.41 -16.09
N ALA A 864 4.35 7.69 -16.38
CA ALA A 864 3.95 8.67 -15.39
C ALA A 864 2.42 8.76 -15.29
N TYR A 865 1.90 8.98 -14.09
CA TYR A 865 0.48 9.22 -13.83
C TYR A 865 0.33 10.18 -12.65
N ALA A 866 -0.74 10.97 -12.64
CA ALA A 866 -0.99 11.96 -11.58
C ALA A 866 -1.71 11.36 -10.38
N GLU A 867 -2.52 10.33 -10.64
CA GLU A 867 -3.30 9.58 -9.66
C GLU A 867 -3.58 8.17 -10.21
N SER A 868 -3.75 7.18 -9.33
CA SER A 868 -3.93 5.77 -9.70
C SER A 868 -5.36 5.26 -9.46
N HIS A 869 -5.63 4.01 -9.86
CA HIS A 869 -6.87 3.31 -9.50
C HIS A 869 -7.00 3.07 -7.99
N ASP A 870 -5.89 2.92 -7.24
CA ASP A 870 -5.91 2.77 -5.78
C ASP A 870 -6.48 4.02 -5.10
N GLN A 871 -6.06 5.21 -5.53
CA GLN A 871 -6.54 6.48 -4.97
C GLN A 871 -8.00 6.77 -5.32
N ALA A 872 -8.53 6.08 -6.33
CA ALA A 872 -9.95 6.13 -6.65
C ALA A 872 -10.78 5.24 -5.72
N LEU A 873 -10.19 4.28 -4.98
CA LEU A 873 -10.93 3.37 -4.10
C LEU A 873 -11.40 4.06 -2.81
N VAL A 874 -12.45 3.49 -2.21
CA VAL A 874 -12.94 3.88 -0.88
C VAL A 874 -11.81 3.84 0.16
N GLY A 875 -11.71 4.90 0.95
CA GLY A 875 -10.63 5.07 1.93
C GLY A 875 -9.54 6.06 1.50
N ASP A 876 -9.51 6.46 0.24
CA ASP A 876 -8.71 7.57 -0.28
C ASP A 876 -9.59 8.61 -1.00
N LYS A 877 -8.98 9.59 -1.67
CA LYS A 877 -9.62 10.64 -2.45
C LYS A 877 -8.93 10.79 -3.80
N THR A 878 -9.73 10.90 -4.87
CA THR A 878 -9.25 11.36 -6.18
C THR A 878 -8.67 12.78 -6.08
N LEU A 879 -7.84 13.17 -7.03
CA LEU A 879 -7.24 14.50 -7.09
C LEU A 879 -8.30 15.60 -7.04
N MET A 880 -9.42 15.41 -7.74
CA MET A 880 -10.51 16.38 -7.75
C MET A 880 -11.23 16.45 -6.41
N MET A 881 -11.41 15.32 -5.71
CA MET A 881 -11.96 15.29 -4.34
C MET A 881 -11.02 15.93 -3.32
N TRP A 882 -9.69 15.81 -3.49
CA TRP A 882 -8.71 16.57 -2.69
C TRP A 882 -8.79 18.07 -2.91
N LEU A 883 -9.05 18.48 -4.15
CA LEU A 883 -9.02 19.89 -4.55
C LEU A 883 -10.31 20.65 -4.23
N CYS A 884 -11.46 19.99 -4.38
CA CYS A 884 -12.78 20.62 -4.33
C CYS A 884 -13.68 20.08 -3.21
N ASP A 885 -13.43 18.85 -2.72
CA ASP A 885 -14.23 18.16 -1.70
C ASP A 885 -15.75 18.29 -1.99
N LYS A 886 -16.57 18.58 -0.97
CA LYS A 886 -18.03 18.67 -1.09
C LYS A 886 -18.55 19.74 -2.05
N GLU A 887 -17.75 20.73 -2.45
CA GLU A 887 -18.22 21.74 -3.40
C GLU A 887 -18.44 21.15 -4.80
N MET A 888 -17.82 20.00 -5.12
CA MET A 888 -18.09 19.30 -6.37
C MET A 888 -19.58 19.00 -6.57
N TYR A 889 -20.29 18.67 -5.50
CA TYR A 889 -21.70 18.27 -5.56
C TYR A 889 -22.67 19.45 -5.75
N THR A 890 -22.21 20.68 -5.51
CA THR A 890 -23.08 21.88 -5.50
C THR A 890 -22.67 22.92 -6.52
N HIS A 891 -21.39 22.95 -6.92
CA HIS A 891 -20.83 24.02 -7.75
C HIS A 891 -20.12 23.49 -9.00
N MET A 892 -20.44 22.28 -9.47
CA MET A 892 -20.01 21.80 -10.80
C MET A 892 -20.98 22.15 -11.92
N SER A 893 -22.12 22.80 -11.64
CA SER A 893 -23.01 23.32 -12.69
C SER A 893 -22.54 24.68 -13.21
N VAL A 894 -22.50 24.88 -14.52
CA VAL A 894 -22.16 26.19 -15.12
C VAL A 894 -23.15 27.31 -14.76
N LEU A 895 -24.32 26.96 -14.21
CA LEU A 895 -25.36 27.90 -13.79
C LEU A 895 -25.15 28.41 -12.35
N THR A 896 -24.33 27.74 -11.55
CA THR A 896 -23.99 28.18 -10.19
C THR A 896 -22.77 29.09 -10.22
N GLU A 897 -22.55 29.81 -9.13
CA GLU A 897 -21.33 30.60 -8.92
C GLU A 897 -20.08 29.74 -9.16
N PHE A 898 -19.11 30.30 -9.87
CA PHE A 898 -17.80 29.69 -10.03
C PHE A 898 -16.95 30.09 -8.83
N THR A 899 -17.10 29.33 -7.74
CA THR A 899 -16.48 29.66 -6.46
C THR A 899 -14.95 29.62 -6.57
N PRO A 900 -14.21 30.35 -5.71
CA PRO A 900 -12.75 30.28 -5.68
C PRO A 900 -12.20 28.86 -5.43
N VAL A 901 -12.99 27.97 -4.81
CA VAL A 901 -12.62 26.56 -4.58
C VAL A 901 -12.72 25.76 -5.86
N ILE A 902 -13.83 25.86 -6.61
CA ILE A 902 -13.99 25.17 -7.88
C ILE A 902 -13.03 25.73 -8.94
N GLU A 903 -12.84 27.04 -8.99
CA GLU A 903 -11.84 27.67 -9.87
C GLU A 903 -10.43 27.14 -9.57
N ARG A 904 -10.02 27.16 -8.28
CA ARG A 904 -8.74 26.59 -7.85
C ARG A 904 -8.61 25.13 -8.26
N GLY A 905 -9.63 24.33 -7.98
CA GLY A 905 -9.56 22.90 -8.16
C GLY A 905 -9.50 22.51 -9.63
N MET A 906 -10.32 23.10 -10.48
CA MET A 906 -10.24 22.88 -11.92
C MET A 906 -8.90 23.33 -12.51
N ALA A 907 -8.38 24.48 -12.09
CA ALA A 907 -7.08 24.97 -12.56
C ALA A 907 -5.94 24.03 -12.15
N LEU A 908 -5.87 23.64 -10.88
CA LEU A 908 -4.81 22.76 -10.37
C LEU A 908 -4.95 21.33 -10.92
N HIS A 909 -6.16 20.81 -11.12
CA HIS A 909 -6.37 19.50 -11.74
C HIS A 909 -5.72 19.44 -13.13
N LYS A 910 -5.97 20.46 -13.97
CA LYS A 910 -5.35 20.58 -15.30
C LYS A 910 -3.83 20.70 -15.20
N MET A 911 -3.32 21.58 -14.33
CA MET A 911 -1.89 21.84 -14.21
C MET A 911 -1.10 20.64 -13.68
N ILE A 912 -1.63 19.93 -12.68
CA ILE A 912 -1.00 18.74 -12.10
C ILE A 912 -0.91 17.63 -13.16
N ARG A 913 -2.01 17.35 -13.87
CA ARG A 913 -1.99 16.36 -14.94
C ARG A 913 -1.02 16.75 -16.07
N LEU A 914 -0.99 18.03 -16.45
CA LEU A 914 -0.09 18.53 -17.49
C LEU A 914 1.39 18.47 -17.11
N VAL A 915 1.77 18.87 -15.89
CA VAL A 915 3.18 18.82 -15.45
C VAL A 915 3.64 17.37 -15.35
N THR A 916 2.79 16.45 -14.87
CA THR A 916 3.10 15.02 -14.84
C THR A 916 3.26 14.46 -16.25
N HIS A 917 2.35 14.78 -17.18
CA HIS A 917 2.39 14.31 -18.56
C HIS A 917 3.59 14.85 -19.35
N SER A 918 4.08 16.04 -19.02
CA SER A 918 5.16 16.70 -19.76
C SER A 918 6.55 16.49 -19.16
N LEU A 919 6.65 16.19 -17.85
CA LEU A 919 7.93 16.09 -17.14
C LEU A 919 8.17 14.73 -16.45
N GLY A 920 7.12 13.93 -16.23
CA GLY A 920 7.16 12.77 -15.34
C GLY A 920 7.79 11.50 -15.91
N GLY A 921 7.81 11.31 -17.24
CA GLY A 921 8.35 10.08 -17.85
C GLY A 921 8.27 10.02 -19.38
N GLU A 922 8.34 8.80 -19.90
CA GLU A 922 8.34 8.45 -21.34
C GLU A 922 7.02 7.86 -21.85
N GLY A 923 6.04 7.71 -20.96
CA GLY A 923 4.66 7.41 -21.25
C GLY A 923 3.74 8.05 -20.21
N TYR A 924 2.46 8.11 -20.50
CA TYR A 924 1.44 8.64 -19.59
C TYR A 924 0.33 7.61 -19.37
N LEU A 925 -0.21 7.56 -18.16
CA LEU A 925 -1.36 6.74 -17.80
C LEU A 925 -2.44 7.57 -17.10
N ASN A 926 -3.70 7.25 -17.42
CA ASN A 926 -4.90 7.79 -16.79
C ASN A 926 -5.88 6.66 -16.47
N PHE A 927 -6.39 6.61 -15.24
CA PHE A 927 -7.45 5.69 -14.85
C PHE A 927 -8.85 6.24 -15.18
N GLU A 928 -9.74 5.37 -15.66
CA GLU A 928 -11.05 5.75 -16.19
C GLU A 928 -11.89 6.63 -15.22
N GLY A 929 -12.28 7.83 -15.67
CA GLY A 929 -13.01 8.82 -14.90
C GLY A 929 -12.14 9.98 -14.41
N ASN A 930 -10.86 9.73 -14.10
CA ASN A 930 -9.97 10.76 -13.57
C ASN A 930 -9.67 11.84 -14.63
N GLU A 931 -9.85 11.54 -15.92
CA GLU A 931 -9.58 12.52 -16.97
C GLU A 931 -10.47 13.77 -16.88
N PHE A 932 -11.69 13.60 -16.37
CA PHE A 932 -12.66 14.68 -16.19
C PHE A 932 -12.91 15.03 -14.73
N GLY A 933 -12.10 14.51 -13.80
CA GLY A 933 -12.28 14.74 -12.37
C GLY A 933 -13.59 14.14 -11.85
N HIS A 934 -13.81 12.85 -12.12
CA HIS A 934 -14.99 12.11 -11.63
C HIS A 934 -15.20 12.34 -10.11
N PRO A 935 -16.44 12.64 -9.66
CA PRO A 935 -16.73 12.86 -8.25
C PRO A 935 -16.74 11.55 -7.45
N GLU A 936 -16.99 11.64 -6.14
CA GLU A 936 -17.14 10.47 -5.25
C GLU A 936 -15.88 9.61 -5.19
N TRP A 937 -16.05 8.28 -5.12
CA TRP A 937 -15.00 7.26 -5.09
C TRP A 937 -15.54 5.97 -5.73
N LEU A 938 -14.66 5.02 -5.98
CA LEU A 938 -14.94 3.66 -6.42
C LEU A 938 -15.04 2.73 -5.20
N ASP A 939 -16.11 1.96 -5.10
CA ASP A 939 -16.24 0.90 -4.09
C ASP A 939 -16.98 -0.29 -4.68
N PHE A 940 -16.40 -1.47 -4.54
CA PHE A 940 -16.96 -2.70 -5.07
C PHE A 940 -17.97 -3.33 -4.09
N PRO A 941 -18.94 -4.12 -4.58
CA PRO A 941 -19.86 -4.87 -3.72
C PRO A 941 -19.11 -5.75 -2.73
N ARG A 942 -19.33 -5.49 -1.44
CA ARG A 942 -18.77 -6.26 -0.32
C ARG A 942 -19.65 -6.13 0.91
N GLU A 943 -19.39 -6.94 1.94
CA GLU A 943 -20.17 -6.91 3.18
C GLU A 943 -20.25 -5.49 3.78
N GLY A 944 -19.14 -4.76 3.81
CA GLY A 944 -19.05 -3.41 4.39
C GLY A 944 -19.91 -2.33 3.73
N ASN A 945 -20.43 -2.57 2.52
CA ASN A 945 -21.37 -1.68 1.84
C ASN A 945 -22.69 -2.39 1.45
N ASN A 946 -23.01 -3.51 2.10
CA ASN A 946 -24.19 -4.34 1.82
C ASN A 946 -24.25 -4.85 0.37
N ASN A 947 -23.12 -5.25 -0.20
CA ASN A 947 -22.99 -5.69 -1.59
C ASN A 947 -23.54 -4.67 -2.60
N SER A 948 -23.31 -3.38 -2.33
CA SER A 948 -23.81 -2.30 -3.17
C SER A 948 -22.96 -2.14 -4.43
N PHE A 949 -23.64 -2.00 -5.56
CA PHE A 949 -23.04 -1.59 -6.83
C PHE A 949 -23.09 -0.08 -7.05
N TRP A 950 -23.55 0.70 -6.07
CA TRP A 950 -23.76 2.15 -6.21
C TRP A 950 -22.49 2.90 -6.62
N TYR A 951 -21.35 2.53 -6.05
CA TYR A 951 -20.06 3.15 -6.38
C TYR A 951 -19.22 2.32 -7.36
N ALA A 952 -19.67 1.12 -7.73
CA ALA A 952 -19.00 0.23 -8.69
C ALA A 952 -19.38 0.57 -10.13
N ARG A 953 -19.23 1.85 -10.50
CA ARG A 953 -19.71 2.42 -11.77
C ARG A 953 -18.91 3.66 -12.17
N ARG A 954 -19.12 4.14 -13.40
CA ARG A 954 -18.57 5.38 -13.93
C ARG A 954 -19.65 6.28 -14.50
N GLN A 955 -19.77 7.49 -13.95
CA GLN A 955 -20.76 8.50 -14.32
C GLN A 955 -20.33 9.25 -15.60
N LEU A 956 -20.15 8.52 -16.71
CA LEU A 956 -19.62 9.06 -17.96
C LEU A 956 -20.52 10.16 -18.57
N ASN A 957 -21.81 10.08 -18.29
CA ASN A 957 -22.82 11.07 -18.66
C ASN A 957 -22.52 12.48 -18.10
N LEU A 958 -21.72 12.62 -17.03
CA LEU A 958 -21.33 13.92 -16.48
C LEU A 958 -20.54 14.78 -17.48
N THR A 959 -19.84 14.15 -18.42
CA THR A 959 -19.09 14.85 -19.48
C THR A 959 -19.95 15.24 -20.68
N GLU A 960 -21.11 14.61 -20.83
CA GLU A 960 -22.05 14.85 -21.92
C GLU A 960 -23.03 15.99 -21.59
N ASP A 961 -23.27 16.24 -20.29
CA ASP A 961 -24.12 17.33 -19.85
C ASP A 961 -23.43 18.69 -20.03
N HIS A 962 -23.90 19.46 -21.01
CA HIS A 962 -23.41 20.80 -21.29
C HIS A 962 -23.66 21.81 -20.16
N LEU A 963 -24.50 21.51 -19.17
CA LEU A 963 -24.71 22.34 -17.99
C LEU A 963 -23.71 22.03 -16.86
N LEU A 964 -22.83 21.04 -17.01
CA LEU A 964 -21.80 20.70 -16.03
C LEU A 964 -20.39 21.11 -16.48
N ARG A 965 -19.51 21.31 -15.50
CA ARG A 965 -18.12 21.75 -15.67
C ARG A 965 -17.15 20.59 -15.98
N TYR A 966 -17.55 19.33 -15.79
CA TYR A 966 -16.70 18.15 -16.07
C TYR A 966 -16.24 18.09 -17.54
N LYS A 967 -17.09 18.52 -18.48
CA LYS A 967 -16.76 18.61 -19.91
C LYS A 967 -15.49 19.43 -20.18
N PHE A 968 -15.22 20.45 -19.38
CA PHE A 968 -14.05 21.31 -19.55
C PHE A 968 -12.75 20.57 -19.22
N LEU A 969 -12.77 19.72 -18.20
CA LEU A 969 -11.63 18.88 -17.84
C LEU A 969 -11.43 17.76 -18.88
N ASN A 970 -12.52 17.20 -19.39
CA ASN A 970 -12.51 16.22 -20.48
C ASN A 970 -11.89 16.78 -21.76
N GLU A 971 -12.30 17.97 -22.19
CA GLU A 971 -11.73 18.63 -23.39
C GLU A 971 -10.28 19.06 -23.19
N PHE A 972 -9.90 19.45 -21.96
CA PHE A 972 -8.51 19.69 -21.64
C PHE A 972 -7.66 18.43 -21.80
N ASP A 973 -8.10 17.31 -21.22
CA ASP A 973 -7.39 16.04 -21.36
C ASP A 973 -7.18 15.67 -22.82
N ARG A 974 -8.24 15.74 -23.61
CA ARG A 974 -8.19 15.50 -25.06
C ARG A 974 -7.17 16.39 -25.75
N ALA A 975 -7.19 17.69 -25.45
CA ALA A 975 -6.24 18.62 -26.03
C ALA A 975 -4.79 18.27 -25.68
N VAL A 976 -4.52 17.81 -24.45
CA VAL A 976 -3.19 17.35 -24.05
C VAL A 976 -2.74 16.15 -24.88
N GLN A 977 -3.57 15.10 -24.99
CA GLN A 977 -3.20 13.88 -25.73
C GLN A 977 -2.94 14.16 -27.21
N LEU A 978 -3.80 14.97 -27.86
CA LEU A 978 -3.63 15.34 -29.27
C LEU A 978 -2.43 16.26 -29.51
N THR A 979 -2.10 17.11 -28.54
CA THR A 979 -0.89 17.95 -28.62
C THR A 979 0.36 17.09 -28.44
N GLU A 980 0.32 16.06 -27.60
CA GLU A 980 1.43 15.09 -27.49
C GLU A 980 1.61 14.28 -28.76
N GLU A 981 0.51 13.84 -29.39
CA GLU A 981 0.58 13.16 -30.69
C GLU A 981 1.23 14.03 -31.77
N LYS A 982 0.98 15.36 -31.75
CA LYS A 982 1.59 16.30 -32.71
C LYS A 982 3.07 16.55 -32.44
N TYR A 983 3.48 16.72 -31.17
CA TYR A 983 4.83 17.21 -30.81
C TYR A 983 5.77 16.17 -30.21
N GLY A 984 5.27 15.00 -29.79
CA GLY A 984 6.07 13.83 -29.44
C GLY A 984 6.96 13.99 -28.20
N TRP A 985 6.50 14.70 -27.15
CA TRP A 985 7.39 14.96 -26.01
C TRP A 985 7.65 13.76 -25.11
N LEU A 986 6.76 12.76 -25.06
CA LEU A 986 6.99 11.59 -24.22
C LEU A 986 8.13 10.70 -24.75
N HIS A 987 8.32 10.63 -26.07
CA HIS A 987 9.46 9.91 -26.67
C HIS A 987 10.67 10.80 -26.95
N SER A 988 10.61 12.08 -26.55
CA SER A 988 11.75 13.00 -26.60
C SER A 988 12.65 12.85 -25.37
N PRO A 989 13.95 13.24 -25.46
CA PRO A 989 14.83 13.29 -24.30
C PRO A 989 14.26 14.09 -23.12
N GLN A 990 14.81 13.84 -21.94
CA GLN A 990 14.42 14.53 -20.70
C GLN A 990 14.43 16.05 -20.88
N ALA A 991 13.44 16.72 -20.29
CA ALA A 991 13.32 18.17 -20.33
C ALA A 991 14.56 18.88 -19.75
N TYR A 992 14.88 20.05 -20.29
CA TYR A 992 15.81 20.99 -19.66
C TYR A 992 15.02 21.97 -18.78
N ILE A 993 15.15 21.88 -17.46
CA ILE A 993 14.49 22.79 -16.52
C ILE A 993 15.33 24.07 -16.39
N SER A 994 14.86 25.16 -16.98
CA SER A 994 15.54 26.45 -16.92
C SER A 994 15.19 27.23 -15.65
N LEU A 995 13.99 27.08 -15.10
CA LEU A 995 13.59 27.79 -13.88
C LEU A 995 12.73 26.94 -12.95
N LYS A 996 13.08 26.96 -11.66
CA LYS A 996 12.27 26.46 -10.53
C LYS A 996 12.23 27.53 -9.44
N ASN A 997 11.38 28.54 -9.63
CA ASN A 997 11.33 29.69 -8.74
C ASN A 997 10.37 29.43 -7.59
N GLU A 998 10.93 29.15 -6.41
CA GLU A 998 10.16 28.85 -5.21
C GLU A 998 9.38 30.06 -4.68
N THR A 999 9.85 31.29 -4.91
CA THR A 999 9.14 32.49 -4.42
C THR A 999 7.92 32.75 -5.29
N ASP A 1000 8.14 32.84 -6.60
CA ASP A 1000 7.10 33.13 -7.58
C ASP A 1000 6.20 31.92 -7.83
N LYS A 1001 6.60 30.72 -7.40
CA LYS A 1001 5.94 29.44 -7.69
C LYS A 1001 5.84 29.19 -9.21
N VAL A 1002 6.89 29.56 -9.94
CA VAL A 1002 6.95 29.44 -11.41
C VAL A 1002 7.98 28.38 -11.81
N LEU A 1003 7.53 27.44 -12.64
CA LEU A 1003 8.34 26.38 -13.24
C LEU A 1003 8.42 26.60 -14.75
N VAL A 1004 9.64 26.58 -15.29
CA VAL A 1004 9.90 26.71 -16.73
C VAL A 1004 10.87 25.63 -17.20
N PHE A 1005 10.53 24.98 -18.31
CA PHE A 1005 11.40 24.01 -18.94
C PHE A 1005 11.19 23.94 -20.46
N GLU A 1006 12.15 23.34 -21.16
CA GLU A 1006 12.04 23.01 -22.58
C GLU A 1006 12.03 21.49 -22.76
N ARG A 1007 11.09 20.97 -23.55
CA ARG A 1007 11.03 19.55 -23.97
C ARG A 1007 10.45 19.47 -25.37
N ALA A 1008 11.03 18.65 -26.24
CA ALA A 1008 10.60 18.47 -27.63
C ALA A 1008 10.50 19.78 -28.45
N GLY A 1009 11.40 20.74 -28.19
CA GLY A 1009 11.37 22.06 -28.84
C GLY A 1009 10.23 22.99 -28.38
N LEU A 1010 9.41 22.54 -27.43
CA LEU A 1010 8.37 23.34 -26.79
C LEU A 1010 8.92 24.03 -25.53
N LEU A 1011 8.45 25.24 -25.27
CA LEU A 1011 8.68 26.00 -24.04
C LEU A 1011 7.45 25.87 -23.13
N TRP A 1012 7.68 25.40 -21.90
CA TRP A 1012 6.65 25.11 -20.92
C TRP A 1012 6.76 26.08 -19.75
N ILE A 1013 5.65 26.71 -19.37
CA ILE A 1013 5.63 27.74 -18.33
C ILE A 1013 4.43 27.48 -17.43
N PHE A 1014 4.68 27.20 -16.14
CA PHE A 1014 3.64 26.95 -15.14
C PHE A 1014 3.73 27.99 -14.03
N ASN A 1015 2.60 28.61 -13.68
CA ASN A 1015 2.47 29.48 -12.52
C ASN A 1015 1.54 28.84 -11.48
N PHE A 1016 2.13 28.20 -10.48
CA PHE A 1016 1.42 27.59 -9.36
C PHE A 1016 1.10 28.58 -8.23
N HIS A 1017 1.44 29.86 -8.38
CA HIS A 1017 1.20 30.84 -7.34
C HIS A 1017 -0.30 30.95 -7.04
N PRO A 1018 -0.74 30.99 -5.77
CA PRO A 1018 -2.16 30.96 -5.43
C PRO A 1018 -2.93 32.24 -5.77
N THR A 1019 -2.25 33.37 -5.95
CA THR A 1019 -2.86 34.70 -6.16
C THR A 1019 -2.17 35.58 -7.23
N ASN A 1020 -0.85 35.66 -7.21
CA ASN A 1020 -0.08 36.53 -8.11
C ASN A 1020 -0.09 36.04 -9.57
N SER A 1021 -0.38 36.99 -10.45
CA SER A 1021 -0.15 36.91 -11.89
C SER A 1021 1.08 37.73 -12.23
N PHE A 1022 1.90 37.26 -13.16
CA PHE A 1022 3.13 37.97 -13.52
C PHE A 1022 3.02 38.55 -14.93
N THR A 1023 3.24 39.87 -15.01
CA THR A 1023 3.32 40.60 -16.28
C THR A 1023 4.79 40.69 -16.69
N ASP A 1024 5.08 40.51 -17.98
CA ASP A 1024 6.43 40.59 -18.53
C ASP A 1024 7.46 39.64 -17.89
N TYR A 1025 7.00 38.47 -17.42
CA TYR A 1025 7.84 37.48 -16.75
C TYR A 1025 8.87 36.91 -17.71
N ARG A 1026 10.15 37.07 -17.38
CA ARG A 1026 11.25 36.68 -18.24
C ARG A 1026 11.54 35.19 -18.12
N VAL A 1027 11.45 34.47 -19.23
CA VAL A 1027 11.72 33.04 -19.33
C VAL A 1027 12.86 32.77 -20.31
N GLY A 1028 13.84 31.96 -19.90
CA GLY A 1028 14.97 31.59 -20.74
C GLY A 1028 14.57 30.53 -21.75
N VAL A 1029 15.08 30.64 -22.98
CA VAL A 1029 14.84 29.71 -24.09
C VAL A 1029 16.09 29.57 -24.95
N GLU A 1030 16.37 28.39 -25.47
CA GLU A 1030 17.63 28.19 -26.20
C GLU A 1030 17.56 28.72 -27.62
N LYS A 1031 16.52 28.31 -28.35
CA LYS A 1031 16.39 28.64 -29.77
C LYS A 1031 15.75 30.02 -29.92
N ALA A 1032 16.44 30.91 -30.61
CA ALA A 1032 15.90 32.22 -30.98
C ALA A 1032 14.75 32.06 -31.99
N GLY A 1033 13.77 32.97 -31.95
CA GLY A 1033 12.67 32.97 -32.89
C GLY A 1033 11.43 33.73 -32.38
N THR A 1034 10.30 33.43 -33.01
CA THR A 1034 8.98 33.88 -32.55
C THR A 1034 8.22 32.66 -32.04
N TYR A 1035 7.74 32.71 -30.81
CA TYR A 1035 6.96 31.64 -30.18
C TYR A 1035 5.47 31.97 -30.19
N ARG A 1036 4.63 30.93 -30.19
CA ARG A 1036 3.16 30.98 -30.20
C ARG A 1036 2.59 29.97 -29.24
N ILE A 1037 1.46 30.30 -28.61
CA ILE A 1037 0.74 29.39 -27.71
C ILE A 1037 0.15 28.23 -28.52
N VAL A 1038 0.48 27.01 -28.12
CA VAL A 1038 -0.11 25.77 -28.65
C VAL A 1038 -1.07 25.11 -27.66
N LEU A 1039 -0.88 25.35 -26.37
CA LEU A 1039 -1.80 24.96 -25.31
C LEU A 1039 -1.82 26.03 -24.21
N ASP A 1040 -3.02 26.43 -23.80
CA ASP A 1040 -3.25 27.36 -22.69
C ASP A 1040 -4.31 26.78 -21.77
N THR A 1041 -3.94 26.48 -20.52
CA THR A 1041 -4.89 25.98 -19.52
C THR A 1041 -5.98 26.99 -19.16
N ASP A 1042 -5.80 28.29 -19.45
CA ASP A 1042 -6.76 29.37 -19.20
C ASP A 1042 -7.77 29.59 -20.34
N ASP A 1043 -7.74 28.73 -21.38
CA ASP A 1043 -8.72 28.76 -22.47
C ASP A 1043 -10.14 28.44 -21.94
N PRO A 1044 -11.18 29.20 -22.31
CA PRO A 1044 -12.58 28.91 -21.96
C PRO A 1044 -13.06 27.53 -22.38
N ALA A 1045 -12.51 26.93 -23.44
CA ALA A 1045 -12.80 25.55 -23.82
C ALA A 1045 -12.42 24.55 -22.71
N PHE A 1046 -11.51 24.94 -21.82
CA PHE A 1046 -11.06 24.18 -20.67
C PHE A 1046 -11.55 24.78 -19.35
N GLY A 1047 -12.56 25.67 -19.39
CA GLY A 1047 -13.12 26.32 -18.20
C GLY A 1047 -12.19 27.36 -17.56
N GLY A 1048 -11.24 27.91 -18.34
CA GLY A 1048 -10.39 29.02 -17.92
C GLY A 1048 -11.00 30.41 -18.14
N LEU A 1049 -10.29 31.45 -17.73
CA LEU A 1049 -10.79 32.83 -17.65
C LEU A 1049 -10.48 33.69 -18.88
N LYS A 1050 -9.86 33.13 -19.93
CA LYS A 1050 -9.52 33.84 -21.18
C LYS A 1050 -8.61 35.06 -20.98
N ARG A 1051 -7.60 34.96 -20.11
CA ARG A 1051 -6.70 36.10 -19.83
C ARG A 1051 -5.56 36.23 -20.84
N ASN A 1052 -5.24 35.17 -21.58
CA ASN A 1052 -4.27 35.20 -22.67
C ASN A 1052 -4.95 35.30 -24.04
N ILE A 1053 -4.26 35.93 -25.00
CA ILE A 1053 -4.67 35.99 -26.41
C ILE A 1053 -3.85 34.96 -27.18
N LYS A 1054 -4.52 33.93 -27.74
CA LYS A 1054 -3.87 32.81 -28.45
C LYS A 1054 -3.01 33.26 -29.64
N GLU A 1055 -3.36 34.39 -30.25
CA GLU A 1055 -2.67 34.97 -31.39
C GLU A 1055 -1.36 35.71 -31.04
N THR A 1056 -1.06 35.85 -29.73
CA THR A 1056 0.13 36.58 -29.27
C THR A 1056 1.41 35.96 -29.82
N ARG A 1057 2.28 36.83 -30.34
CA ARG A 1057 3.63 36.48 -30.82
C ARG A 1057 4.66 36.86 -29.75
N PHE A 1058 5.45 35.89 -29.31
CA PHE A 1058 6.47 36.08 -28.28
C PHE A 1058 7.85 36.11 -28.93
N PHE A 1059 8.49 37.28 -28.97
CA PHE A 1059 9.79 37.46 -29.62
C PHE A 1059 10.92 37.22 -28.64
N THR A 1060 11.94 36.45 -29.06
CA THR A 1060 13.15 36.25 -28.26
C THR A 1060 14.10 37.45 -28.35
N THR A 1061 14.75 37.78 -27.24
CA THR A 1061 15.90 38.68 -27.18
C THR A 1061 17.17 37.86 -27.02
N ASP A 1062 18.20 38.17 -27.82
CA ASP A 1062 19.54 37.56 -27.75
C ASP A 1062 20.29 38.07 -26.50
N PHE A 1063 19.97 37.44 -25.37
CA PHE A 1063 20.53 37.73 -24.07
C PHE A 1063 20.35 36.52 -23.15
N ALA A 1064 21.44 36.07 -22.56
CA ALA A 1064 21.43 34.88 -21.71
C ALA A 1064 20.57 35.08 -20.45
N TRP A 1065 19.72 34.10 -20.14
CA TRP A 1065 18.86 34.10 -18.96
C TRP A 1065 18.63 32.67 -18.46
N ASN A 1066 18.79 32.43 -17.16
CA ASN A 1066 18.55 31.13 -16.53
C ASN A 1066 19.21 29.93 -17.24
N GLY A 1067 20.46 30.10 -17.69
CA GLY A 1067 21.24 29.05 -18.36
C GLY A 1067 20.88 28.79 -19.82
N ARG A 1068 20.07 29.65 -20.45
CA ARG A 1068 19.71 29.58 -21.87
C ARG A 1068 20.26 30.76 -22.65
N SER A 1069 20.46 30.58 -23.96
CA SER A 1069 21.06 31.60 -24.83
C SER A 1069 20.19 32.84 -25.07
N ASN A 1070 18.86 32.69 -25.02
CA ASN A 1070 17.89 33.77 -25.27
C ASN A 1070 16.88 33.89 -24.12
N PHE A 1071 16.11 34.97 -24.10
CA PHE A 1071 14.88 35.05 -23.30
C PHE A 1071 13.70 35.61 -24.08
N LEU A 1072 12.49 35.30 -23.65
CA LEU A 1072 11.28 36.02 -24.02
C LEU A 1072 10.50 36.43 -22.77
N GLN A 1073 9.51 37.30 -22.91
CA GLN A 1073 8.66 37.73 -21.80
C GLN A 1073 7.23 37.25 -22.01
N VAL A 1074 6.60 36.76 -20.96
CA VAL A 1074 5.21 36.29 -20.99
C VAL A 1074 4.37 37.00 -19.94
N TYR A 1075 3.09 37.15 -20.25
CA TYR A 1075 2.07 37.28 -19.22
C TYR A 1075 1.66 35.87 -18.79
N ILE A 1076 1.82 35.54 -17.50
CA ILE A 1076 1.45 34.22 -16.96
C ILE A 1076 0.51 34.41 -15.75
N PRO A 1077 -0.81 34.25 -15.95
CA PRO A 1077 -1.79 34.39 -14.87
C PRO A 1077 -1.58 33.39 -13.72
N THR A 1078 -2.08 33.73 -12.54
CA THR A 1078 -2.14 32.81 -11.38
C THR A 1078 -2.86 31.51 -11.75
N ARG A 1079 -2.28 30.37 -11.34
CA ARG A 1079 -2.81 29.00 -11.56
C ARG A 1079 -3.07 28.70 -13.04
N THR A 1080 -2.09 29.00 -13.88
CA THR A 1080 -2.14 28.67 -15.32
C THR A 1080 -0.83 28.06 -15.79
N ALA A 1081 -0.91 27.33 -16.89
CA ALA A 1081 0.23 26.89 -17.67
C ALA A 1081 0.05 27.26 -19.16
N LEU A 1082 1.16 27.65 -19.78
CA LEU A 1082 1.30 27.91 -21.20
C LEU A 1082 2.33 26.95 -21.79
N VAL A 1083 2.01 26.41 -22.97
CA VAL A 1083 2.94 25.67 -23.81
C VAL A 1083 3.10 26.43 -25.11
N LEU A 1084 4.35 26.78 -25.45
CA LEU A 1084 4.67 27.53 -26.64
C LEU A 1084 5.52 26.72 -27.59
N ALA A 1085 5.24 26.85 -28.89
CA ALA A 1085 6.07 26.32 -29.97
C ALA A 1085 6.64 27.47 -30.79
N LEU A 1086 7.75 27.20 -31.49
CA LEU A 1086 8.25 28.12 -32.50
C LEU A 1086 7.24 28.25 -33.64
N GLU A 1087 7.00 29.48 -34.09
CA GLU A 1087 6.02 29.81 -35.14
C GLU A 1087 6.31 29.06 -36.45
N GLU A 1088 7.58 28.77 -36.75
CA GLU A 1088 8.00 27.96 -37.91
C GLU A 1088 7.67 26.47 -37.81
N THR A 1089 7.25 25.98 -36.64
CA THR A 1089 6.92 24.57 -36.37
C THR A 1089 5.41 24.31 -36.25
N LEU A 1090 4.59 25.35 -36.43
CA LEU A 1090 3.13 25.27 -36.22
C LEU A 1090 2.37 24.57 -37.33
#